data_AF-D7VTN3-F1
#
_entry.id   AF-D7VTN3-F1
#
_cell.length_a   1.000
_cell.length_b   1.000
_cell.length_c   1.000
_cell.angle_alpha   90.00
_cell.angle_beta   90.00
_cell.angle_gamma   90.00
#
_symmetry.space_group_name_H-M   'P 1'
#
loop_
_entity.id
_entity.type
_entity.pdbx_description
1 polymer ?
#
loop_
_entity_poly.entity_id
_entity_poly.type
_entity_poly.pdbx_seq_one_letter_code
_entity_poly.pdbx_strand_id
1 'polypeptide(L)'
;MIKHFLCSLGISLGSLLTVHAQSQASFFSYPTLSPDGQTIVFSYDGDLWKVAADGGLALRLTAMSGTEIAPRISPDGKWLAFSSNQNGNMDVYIMPLEGGDIRQLTYHDAGDEVDSWSWDSKSIYFTSSRYNRFSSYKVAVNGGTAERMFPHYFNTIHNVVETPSGELLFNDSWESNFASNRKRYKGAFNPDILSYSPKQKQFKQYTDYAGKDFWPSVDQKGAIYFASDEANGEYNLYSFVDGKKTGLTKFPTSIKRPAVSANGSKVVFEKDYQLFLYDVATKKTIQPKIAISRNLVLNKQQEFDVKDIISNVDVSPDGKKMAFVSRGELFVSDIEGKFVRQMPGQGERIVEVKWLKDNKTLLFNQTYQGYLNWFTIAADGKEQAKQLTKDLRNNRIIEFNKDRTLGVYLSGRDEVRILDLNTLKSNTVVKDEIWAFQNSSPSFSPDGNYILFTAYRNFEQDIMLHNLKTNSTINLTNTGVSELTPTWSPDGKYIYFASNRTKPSYPTGVQNASIYRMALENFDEDYRISKFDELFKETEKVKKDTTAQKKTPADKDKKEPVKTTSADKPVVTIDTQGLLDRITLVSPAFGTQLDPVVFQKGDKTYVFYSSNHGEGRGALYRTVIEPFTPNKTEKVADGGIGALFETGGKYYALSRGAIQKYNIDANKFDKVDVSMKFQRNLEKEFSQMFYETWAGIEENFYDGTFHGIDWSAVKKQYEAYLPNINNRADLRILLNDMLGELNASHLGFNSSGPEERKSFTAVTNEIGVVYETKDPWKVSQIIVNSPASRKGIDIKEGDILLAVNGQSIDKTRDRDSYFTLPSLAEEMALTFSRQGKEINVNIRPQPANAQREQLYDEWIKANRAKVDGMSNNRIAYSHMKNMGGDELNRFLLDMAEQENNKDAIILDLRYNTGGNVHDEVLRFLSQRPYLQWQYRDGKRAPQSNFAPAAKPIVLLINEQSLSDAEMTAAGFKALKLGKIIGTETYRWIIFTSAKGLVDGSMYRVPAWGCYTLDGQDLELTGVSPDIYVKNTFVDRLEGKDPQLEKAIQEILKDLK
;
A
#
# COMPACT_ATOMS: atom_id res chain seq x y z
N MET A 1 92.90 4.81 -8.59
CA MET A 1 93.08 3.42 -8.12
C MET A 1 91.95 3.09 -7.15
N ILE A 2 91.40 1.85 -7.20
CA ILE A 2 91.01 0.97 -6.06
C ILE A 2 90.38 1.64 -4.82
N LYS A 3 89.30 1.21 -4.15
CA LYS A 3 88.24 0.16 -4.18
C LYS A 3 87.26 0.57 -3.04
N HIS A 4 86.04 0.11 -2.80
CA HIS A 4 84.99 -0.72 -3.44
C HIS A 4 83.72 -0.44 -2.61
N PHE A 5 82.49 -0.52 -3.16
CA PHE A 5 81.36 -1.16 -2.46
C PHE A 5 80.22 -1.45 -3.45
N LEU A 6 79.85 -2.73 -3.61
CA LEU A 6 78.62 -3.14 -4.28
C LEU A 6 77.50 -3.22 -3.24
N CYS A 7 76.31 -2.74 -3.58
CA CYS A 7 75.06 -3.21 -2.99
C CYS A 7 74.30 -4.01 -4.05
N SER A 8 74.07 -5.29 -3.77
CA SER A 8 73.28 -6.19 -4.61
C SER A 8 71.78 -5.93 -4.39
N LEU A 9 71.08 -5.53 -5.45
CA LEU A 9 69.63 -5.35 -5.43
C LEU A 9 68.95 -6.70 -5.75
N GLY A 10 68.37 -7.33 -4.73
CA GLY A 10 67.53 -8.53 -4.91
C GLY A 10 66.12 -8.14 -5.33
N ILE A 11 65.73 -8.44 -6.57
CA ILE A 11 64.35 -8.27 -7.04
C ILE A 11 63.52 -9.48 -6.60
N SER A 12 62.65 -9.32 -5.61
CA SER A 12 61.58 -10.26 -5.30
C SER A 12 60.26 -9.76 -5.89
N LEU A 13 59.71 -10.49 -6.85
CA LEU A 13 58.34 -10.28 -7.33
C LEU A 13 57.36 -10.63 -6.22
N GLY A 14 56.88 -9.63 -5.50
CA GLY A 14 55.73 -9.77 -4.61
C GLY A 14 54.45 -9.89 -5.42
N SER A 15 53.94 -11.11 -5.59
CA SER A 15 52.59 -11.36 -6.10
C SER A 15 51.58 -10.76 -5.13
N LEU A 16 51.10 -9.55 -5.41
CA LEU A 16 50.02 -8.89 -4.67
C LEU A 16 48.71 -9.65 -4.91
N LEU A 17 48.50 -10.72 -4.14
CA LEU A 17 47.17 -11.27 -3.89
C LEU A 17 46.35 -10.18 -3.19
N THR A 18 45.55 -9.46 -3.96
CA THR A 18 44.51 -8.58 -3.44
C THR A 18 43.44 -9.44 -2.77
N VAL A 19 43.68 -9.75 -1.50
CA VAL A 19 42.69 -10.33 -0.59
C VAL A 19 41.52 -9.35 -0.54
N HIS A 20 40.52 -9.59 -1.38
CA HIS A 20 39.22 -8.97 -1.25
C HIS A 20 38.70 -9.44 0.11
N ALA A 21 38.58 -8.50 1.05
CA ALA A 21 37.94 -8.78 2.33
C ALA A 21 36.52 -9.25 2.04
N GLN A 22 36.29 -10.56 2.16
CA GLN A 22 35.00 -11.16 1.87
C GLN A 22 33.98 -10.54 2.83
N SER A 23 32.99 -9.82 2.30
CA SER A 23 32.03 -9.12 3.15
C SER A 23 31.27 -10.14 3.99
N GLN A 24 31.31 -9.93 5.30
CA GLN A 24 30.62 -10.78 6.27
C GLN A 24 29.14 -10.85 5.87
N ALA A 25 28.60 -12.06 5.80
CA ALA A 25 27.18 -12.26 5.53
C ALA A 25 26.36 -11.60 6.65
N SER A 26 25.22 -11.04 6.30
CA SER A 26 24.25 -10.44 7.23
C SER A 26 22.84 -10.88 6.82
N PHE A 27 21.81 -10.28 7.42
CA PHE A 27 20.41 -10.72 7.30
C PHE A 27 20.19 -12.13 7.86
N PHE A 28 21.01 -12.53 8.83
CA PHE A 28 20.71 -13.66 9.70
C PHE A 28 19.49 -13.30 10.55
N SER A 29 18.49 -14.19 10.58
CA SER A 29 17.20 -13.93 11.25
C SER A 29 16.65 -15.17 11.95
N TYR A 30 15.66 -14.95 12.82
CA TYR A 30 14.97 -15.99 13.60
C TYR A 30 15.90 -16.99 14.31
N PRO A 31 16.89 -16.55 15.11
CA PRO A 31 17.81 -17.47 15.75
C PRO A 31 17.16 -18.27 16.90
N THR A 32 17.66 -19.48 17.13
CA THR A 32 17.31 -20.35 18.27
C THR A 32 18.56 -21.11 18.75
N LEU A 33 18.53 -21.58 20.00
CA LEU A 33 19.65 -22.31 20.64
C LEU A 33 19.27 -23.77 20.91
N SER A 34 20.27 -24.65 20.83
CA SER A 34 20.15 -26.00 21.40
C SER A 34 19.93 -25.95 22.91
N PRO A 35 19.34 -27.00 23.53
CA PRO A 35 19.06 -27.02 24.98
C PRO A 35 20.26 -26.71 25.88
N ASP A 36 21.45 -27.08 25.44
CA ASP A 36 22.73 -26.87 26.13
C ASP A 36 23.42 -25.52 25.81
N GLY A 37 22.91 -24.75 24.84
CA GLY A 37 23.50 -23.49 24.40
C GLY A 37 24.80 -23.63 23.60
N GLN A 38 25.08 -24.80 23.01
CA GLN A 38 26.29 -25.05 22.21
C GLN A 38 26.10 -24.82 20.70
N THR A 39 24.87 -24.91 20.18
CA THR A 39 24.55 -24.76 18.75
C THR A 39 23.50 -23.68 18.53
N ILE A 40 23.69 -22.85 17.51
CA ILE A 40 22.70 -21.89 17.01
C ILE A 40 22.08 -22.46 15.73
N VAL A 41 20.76 -22.37 15.59
CA VAL A 41 20.06 -22.53 14.30
C VAL A 41 19.40 -21.19 13.93
N PHE A 42 19.46 -20.80 12.66
CA PHE A 42 18.96 -19.51 12.16
C PHE A 42 18.53 -19.59 10.69
N SER A 43 17.73 -18.63 10.24
CA SER A 43 17.35 -18.45 8.84
C SER A 43 18.33 -17.54 8.10
N TYR A 44 18.74 -17.95 6.90
CA TYR A 44 19.55 -17.16 5.98
C TYR A 44 19.35 -17.61 4.52
N ASP A 45 19.20 -16.63 3.62
CA ASP A 45 18.98 -16.80 2.17
C ASP A 45 17.79 -17.71 1.79
N GLY A 46 16.78 -17.78 2.66
CA GLY A 46 15.59 -18.61 2.49
C GLY A 46 15.70 -20.01 3.10
N ASP A 47 16.83 -20.39 3.67
CA ASP A 47 17.06 -21.71 4.28
C ASP A 47 17.38 -21.63 5.78
N LEU A 48 17.34 -22.78 6.46
CA LEU A 48 17.84 -22.94 7.82
C LEU A 48 19.31 -23.39 7.82
N TRP A 49 20.08 -22.85 8.76
CA TRP A 49 21.52 -23.15 8.93
C TRP A 49 21.84 -23.40 10.41
N LYS A 50 22.76 -24.33 10.69
CA LYS A 50 23.33 -24.57 12.03
C LYS A 50 24.81 -24.18 12.13
N VAL A 51 25.21 -23.62 13.26
CA VAL A 51 26.61 -23.26 13.58
C VAL A 51 26.88 -23.42 15.08
N ALA A 52 28.13 -23.64 15.47
CA ALA A 52 28.49 -23.64 16.89
C ALA A 52 28.34 -22.24 17.51
N ALA A 53 28.06 -22.18 18.81
CA ALA A 53 27.78 -20.93 19.52
C ALA A 53 29.01 -20.00 19.67
N ASP A 54 30.23 -20.50 19.47
CA ASP A 54 31.45 -19.69 19.34
C ASP A 54 31.73 -19.19 17.90
N GLY A 55 31.02 -19.75 16.91
CA GLY A 55 31.10 -19.41 15.50
C GLY A 55 31.64 -20.56 14.65
N GLY A 56 32.42 -20.23 13.62
CA GLY A 56 32.96 -21.20 12.67
C GLY A 56 32.09 -21.35 11.42
N LEU A 57 32.16 -22.51 10.77
CA LEU A 57 31.47 -22.80 9.52
C LEU A 57 30.00 -23.17 9.78
N ALA A 58 29.08 -22.44 9.15
CA ALA A 58 27.66 -22.78 9.16
C ALA A 58 27.35 -23.91 8.15
N LEU A 59 26.49 -24.85 8.56
CA LEU A 59 26.00 -25.97 7.77
C LEU A 59 24.53 -25.75 7.42
N ARG A 60 24.18 -25.85 6.13
CA ARG A 60 22.80 -25.75 5.64
C ARG A 60 22.00 -26.99 6.06
N LEU A 61 20.80 -26.79 6.60
CA LEU A 61 19.88 -27.84 7.04
C LEU A 61 18.73 -28.08 6.07
N THR A 62 18.16 -27.03 5.47
CA THR A 62 17.06 -27.11 4.50
C THR A 62 17.48 -26.63 3.12
N ALA A 63 16.76 -27.06 2.10
CA ALA A 63 16.96 -26.65 0.70
C ALA A 63 15.63 -26.81 -0.07
N MET A 64 14.54 -26.29 0.50
CA MET A 64 13.20 -26.41 -0.07
C MET A 64 12.98 -25.36 -1.18
N SER A 65 11.87 -25.44 -1.91
CA SER A 65 11.49 -24.39 -2.87
C SER A 65 10.85 -23.15 -2.22
N GLY A 66 10.63 -23.23 -0.91
CA GLY A 66 10.01 -22.21 -0.08
C GLY A 66 10.98 -21.16 0.43
N THR A 67 10.73 -20.74 1.65
CA THR A 67 11.50 -19.76 2.42
C THR A 67 11.27 -20.15 3.87
N GLU A 68 12.29 -20.71 4.50
CA GLU A 68 12.21 -21.27 5.84
C GLU A 68 12.49 -20.22 6.91
N ILE A 69 11.53 -20.03 7.82
CA ILE A 69 11.58 -19.07 8.92
C ILE A 69 11.20 -19.70 10.28
N ALA A 70 11.46 -18.95 11.34
CA ALA A 70 11.08 -19.29 12.72
C ALA A 70 11.50 -20.70 13.20
N PRO A 71 12.78 -21.13 13.03
CA PRO A 71 13.25 -22.38 13.62
C PRO A 71 13.12 -22.38 15.15
N ARG A 72 12.68 -23.51 15.70
CA ARG A 72 12.63 -23.80 17.14
C ARG A 72 13.07 -25.24 17.40
N ILE A 73 14.05 -25.40 18.29
CA ILE A 73 14.56 -26.71 18.71
C ILE A 73 13.71 -27.25 19.87
N SER A 74 13.42 -28.56 19.86
CA SER A 74 12.70 -29.21 20.96
C SER A 74 13.51 -29.20 22.26
N PRO A 75 12.87 -29.12 23.44
CA PRO A 75 13.56 -29.17 24.73
C PRO A 75 14.42 -30.42 24.95
N ASP A 76 14.10 -31.55 24.31
CA ASP A 76 14.91 -32.77 24.32
C ASP A 76 16.06 -32.79 23.29
N GLY A 77 16.20 -31.73 22.48
CA GLY A 77 17.28 -31.53 21.51
C GLY A 77 17.21 -32.39 20.24
N LYS A 78 16.12 -33.15 20.01
CA LYS A 78 16.05 -34.09 18.89
C LYS A 78 15.41 -33.52 17.62
N TRP A 79 14.51 -32.55 17.76
CA TRP A 79 13.67 -32.07 16.67
C TRP A 79 13.85 -30.58 16.42
N LEU A 80 13.68 -30.20 15.16
CA LEU A 80 13.62 -28.83 14.68
C LEU A 80 12.25 -28.62 14.03
N ALA A 81 11.44 -27.74 14.62
CA ALA A 81 10.21 -27.22 13.99
C ALA A 81 10.52 -25.88 13.31
N PHE A 82 9.86 -25.60 12.19
CA PHE A 82 10.03 -24.37 11.43
C PHE A 82 8.81 -24.11 10.54
N SER A 83 8.75 -22.94 9.90
CA SER A 83 7.69 -22.57 8.96
C SER A 83 8.27 -22.43 7.55
N SER A 84 7.60 -22.90 6.50
CA SER A 84 8.05 -22.70 5.10
C SER A 84 6.87 -22.41 4.18
N ASN A 85 7.10 -21.53 3.19
CA ASN A 85 6.10 -21.16 2.18
C ASN A 85 6.22 -21.88 0.83
N GLN A 86 6.77 -23.10 0.80
CA GLN A 86 6.92 -23.85 -0.46
C GLN A 86 5.60 -24.12 -1.20
N ASN A 87 4.47 -24.17 -0.48
CA ASN A 87 3.12 -24.38 -1.01
C ASN A 87 2.36 -23.06 -1.30
N GLY A 88 3.01 -21.90 -1.11
CA GLY A 88 2.43 -20.57 -1.31
C GLY A 88 2.16 -19.82 0.00
N ASN A 89 1.54 -20.48 0.98
CA ASN A 89 1.37 -20.00 2.36
C ASN A 89 2.43 -20.63 3.29
N MET A 90 2.70 -20.02 4.45
CA MET A 90 3.53 -20.66 5.48
C MET A 90 2.77 -21.84 6.12
N ASP A 91 3.32 -23.05 6.02
CA ASP A 91 2.89 -24.24 6.78
C ASP A 91 3.95 -24.59 7.85
N VAL A 92 3.56 -25.31 8.90
CA VAL A 92 4.48 -25.85 9.92
C VAL A 92 5.13 -27.15 9.44
N TYR A 93 6.45 -27.23 9.57
CA TYR A 93 7.28 -28.39 9.24
C TYR A 93 8.12 -28.86 10.44
N ILE A 94 8.56 -30.12 10.40
CA ILE A 94 9.45 -30.74 11.38
C ILE A 94 10.51 -31.62 10.70
N MET A 95 11.73 -31.62 11.25
CA MET A 95 12.82 -32.53 10.88
C MET A 95 13.70 -32.87 12.10
N PRO A 96 14.54 -33.94 12.05
CA PRO A 96 15.55 -34.18 13.08
C PRO A 96 16.60 -33.05 13.10
N LEU A 97 17.04 -32.63 14.29
CA LEU A 97 18.02 -31.53 14.45
C LEU A 97 19.37 -31.82 13.75
N GLU A 98 19.76 -33.08 13.67
CA GLU A 98 21.01 -33.45 13.00
C GLU A 98 20.94 -33.41 11.47
N GLY A 99 19.74 -33.30 10.89
CA GLY A 99 19.46 -33.50 9.47
C GLY A 99 18.65 -34.77 9.24
N GLY A 100 17.91 -34.83 8.13
CA GLY A 100 17.06 -35.95 7.77
C GLY A 100 15.79 -35.50 7.04
N ASP A 101 14.81 -36.41 6.95
CA ASP A 101 13.55 -36.16 6.26
C ASP A 101 12.74 -35.03 6.92
N ILE A 102 12.20 -34.14 6.09
CA ILE A 102 11.30 -33.06 6.47
C ILE A 102 9.86 -33.55 6.32
N ARG A 103 9.01 -33.25 7.31
CA ARG A 103 7.59 -33.58 7.30
C ARG A 103 6.73 -32.35 7.57
N GLN A 104 5.70 -32.15 6.77
CA GLN A 104 4.66 -31.15 6.97
C GLN A 104 3.69 -31.58 8.09
N LEU A 105 3.25 -30.64 8.91
CA LEU A 105 2.31 -30.87 10.01
C LEU A 105 0.97 -30.17 9.83
N THR A 106 0.92 -29.04 9.12
CA THR A 106 -0.31 -28.27 8.86
C THR A 106 -0.55 -28.05 7.38
N TYR A 107 -1.82 -27.89 6.98
CA TYR A 107 -2.23 -27.88 5.58
C TYR A 107 -3.40 -26.91 5.27
N HIS A 108 -3.31 -25.65 5.69
CA HIS A 108 -4.35 -24.63 5.43
C HIS A 108 -3.71 -23.41 4.77
N ASP A 109 -4.39 -22.77 3.80
CA ASP A 109 -3.91 -21.60 3.05
C ASP A 109 -3.62 -20.31 3.86
N ALA A 110 -3.74 -20.38 5.19
CA ALA A 110 -3.35 -19.31 6.10
C ALA A 110 -1.82 -19.34 6.36
N GLY A 111 -1.27 -18.24 6.86
CA GLY A 111 0.12 -18.22 7.31
C GLY A 111 0.22 -18.79 8.73
N ASP A 112 0.82 -19.97 8.86
CA ASP A 112 1.19 -20.59 10.13
C ASP A 112 2.68 -20.28 10.46
N GLU A 113 2.96 -19.53 11.53
CA GLU A 113 4.33 -19.23 11.97
C GLU A 113 4.64 -19.85 13.34
N VAL A 114 5.72 -20.63 13.43
CA VAL A 114 6.11 -21.38 14.65
C VAL A 114 6.57 -20.45 15.79
N ASP A 115 5.89 -20.54 16.93
CA ASP A 115 6.20 -19.77 18.14
C ASP A 115 7.20 -20.52 19.06
N SER A 116 6.85 -21.72 19.53
CA SER A 116 7.63 -22.50 20.51
C SER A 116 7.28 -23.99 20.54
N TRP A 117 7.94 -24.75 21.43
CA TRP A 117 7.57 -26.12 21.80
C TRP A 117 6.90 -26.19 23.18
N SER A 118 6.23 -27.32 23.47
CA SER A 118 5.92 -27.76 24.83
C SER A 118 7.13 -28.37 25.52
N TRP A 119 7.24 -28.23 26.85
CA TRP A 119 8.38 -28.75 27.63
C TRP A 119 8.54 -30.28 27.57
N ASP A 120 7.47 -31.02 27.28
CA ASP A 120 7.53 -32.47 27.07
C ASP A 120 7.95 -32.89 25.65
N SER A 121 8.28 -31.92 24.77
CA SER A 121 8.67 -32.10 23.36
C SER A 121 7.63 -32.80 22.48
N LYS A 122 6.34 -32.83 22.88
CA LYS A 122 5.27 -33.51 22.12
C LYS A 122 4.40 -32.58 21.28
N SER A 123 4.57 -31.26 21.38
CA SER A 123 3.74 -30.32 20.65
C SER A 123 4.47 -29.04 20.29
N ILE A 124 4.02 -28.42 19.20
CA ILE A 124 4.50 -27.16 18.67
C ILE A 124 3.36 -26.14 18.78
N TYR A 125 3.67 -24.97 19.31
CA TYR A 125 2.79 -23.80 19.32
C TYR A 125 3.10 -22.92 18.10
N PHE A 126 2.08 -22.38 17.47
CA PHE A 126 2.21 -21.53 16.29
C PHE A 126 1.08 -20.50 16.21
N THR A 127 1.36 -19.38 15.55
CA THR A 127 0.40 -18.31 15.28
C THR A 127 -0.17 -18.47 13.88
N SER A 128 -1.49 -18.30 13.72
CA SER A 128 -2.16 -18.47 12.41
C SER A 128 -3.43 -17.63 12.20
N SER A 129 -3.72 -17.29 10.95
CA SER A 129 -4.80 -16.38 10.50
C SER A 129 -6.04 -17.05 9.91
N ARG A 130 -6.23 -18.36 10.16
CA ARG A 130 -7.37 -19.17 9.66
C ARG A 130 -8.75 -18.55 9.99
N TYR A 131 -9.09 -18.46 11.27
CA TYR A 131 -10.44 -18.08 11.73
C TYR A 131 -10.64 -16.60 12.10
N ASN A 132 -9.58 -15.80 12.15
CA ASN A 132 -9.60 -14.39 12.55
C ASN A 132 -8.28 -13.70 12.09
N ARG A 133 -8.00 -12.45 12.51
CA ARG A 133 -6.79 -11.72 12.09
C ARG A 133 -5.50 -12.53 12.30
N PHE A 134 -5.33 -13.05 13.51
CA PHE A 134 -4.43 -14.16 13.87
C PHE A 134 -4.78 -14.65 15.29
N SER A 135 -4.39 -15.87 15.63
CA SER A 135 -4.58 -16.48 16.95
C SER A 135 -3.55 -17.59 17.16
N SER A 136 -3.45 -18.12 18.37
CA SER A 136 -2.52 -19.20 18.69
C SER A 136 -3.15 -20.58 18.57
N TYR A 137 -2.34 -21.52 18.07
CA TYR A 137 -2.69 -22.90 17.80
C TYR A 137 -1.61 -23.84 18.35
N LYS A 138 -1.96 -25.12 18.45
CA LYS A 138 -1.09 -26.20 18.88
C LYS A 138 -1.25 -27.39 17.94
N VAL A 139 -0.14 -27.98 17.51
CA VAL A 139 -0.13 -29.25 16.75
C VAL A 139 0.78 -30.25 17.45
N ALA A 140 0.40 -31.53 17.42
CA ALA A 140 1.22 -32.59 18.00
C ALA A 140 2.44 -32.89 17.11
N VAL A 141 3.56 -33.28 17.72
CA VAL A 141 4.81 -33.63 17.03
C VAL A 141 4.62 -34.73 15.98
N ASN A 142 3.64 -35.62 16.18
CA ASN A 142 3.31 -36.71 15.28
C ASN A 142 2.34 -36.31 14.14
N GLY A 143 1.81 -35.09 14.12
CA GLY A 143 0.76 -34.65 13.20
C GLY A 143 -0.66 -34.78 13.79
N GLY A 144 -1.67 -34.65 12.92
CA GLY A 144 -3.07 -34.50 13.30
C GLY A 144 -3.58 -33.07 13.02
N THR A 145 -4.87 -32.82 13.26
CA THR A 145 -5.44 -31.47 13.06
C THR A 145 -5.01 -30.52 14.18
N ALA A 146 -4.71 -29.27 13.85
CA ALA A 146 -4.28 -28.28 14.84
C ALA A 146 -5.43 -27.81 15.76
N GLU A 147 -5.14 -27.69 17.05
CA GLU A 147 -6.04 -27.17 18.09
C GLU A 147 -5.90 -25.65 18.18
N ARG A 148 -7.00 -24.88 18.06
CA ARG A 148 -7.02 -23.44 18.36
C ARG A 148 -7.14 -23.23 19.87
N MET A 149 -6.18 -22.52 20.46
CA MET A 149 -6.04 -22.42 21.92
C MET A 149 -7.10 -21.54 22.60
N PHE A 150 -7.48 -20.42 21.97
CA PHE A 150 -8.34 -19.40 22.59
C PHE A 150 -9.44 -18.92 21.62
N PRO A 151 -10.61 -19.58 21.57
CA PRO A 151 -11.66 -19.30 20.59
C PRO A 151 -12.48 -18.04 20.92
N HIS A 152 -11.94 -16.87 20.56
CA HIS A 152 -12.70 -15.61 20.46
C HIS A 152 -12.23 -14.86 19.21
N TYR A 153 -13.13 -14.21 18.45
CA TYR A 153 -12.78 -13.59 17.16
C TYR A 153 -11.66 -12.54 17.31
N PHE A 154 -11.75 -11.68 18.33
CA PHE A 154 -10.74 -10.66 18.63
C PHE A 154 -9.61 -11.08 19.58
N ASN A 155 -9.34 -12.39 19.74
CA ASN A 155 -8.13 -12.84 20.44
C ASN A 155 -6.94 -12.97 19.47
N THR A 156 -6.12 -11.93 19.43
CA THR A 156 -4.86 -11.77 18.68
C THR A 156 -3.64 -12.34 19.43
N ILE A 157 -3.82 -13.49 20.08
CA ILE A 157 -2.79 -14.12 20.91
C ILE A 157 -1.73 -14.78 20.01
N HIS A 158 -0.46 -14.49 20.26
CA HIS A 158 0.70 -14.92 19.46
C HIS A 158 1.98 -14.90 20.31
N ASN A 159 3.13 -15.31 19.74
CA ASN A 159 4.41 -15.47 20.44
C ASN A 159 4.25 -16.41 21.67
N VAL A 160 3.47 -17.48 21.56
CA VAL A 160 3.15 -18.34 22.70
C VAL A 160 4.38 -19.13 23.16
N VAL A 161 4.68 -19.09 24.46
CA VAL A 161 5.75 -19.90 25.08
C VAL A 161 5.22 -20.58 26.35
N GLU A 162 5.31 -21.90 26.42
CA GLU A 162 5.01 -22.64 27.65
C GLU A 162 6.17 -22.53 28.65
N THR A 163 5.88 -22.31 29.93
CA THR A 163 6.85 -22.38 31.02
C THR A 163 6.95 -23.81 31.58
N PRO A 164 8.01 -24.18 32.32
CA PRO A 164 8.11 -25.51 32.93
C PRO A 164 6.95 -25.89 33.89
N SER A 165 6.14 -24.93 34.35
CA SER A 165 4.94 -25.18 35.16
C SER A 165 3.68 -25.51 34.33
N GLY A 166 3.72 -25.25 33.02
CA GLY A 166 2.55 -25.32 32.12
C GLY A 166 1.70 -24.04 32.08
N GLU A 167 2.22 -22.91 32.58
CA GLU A 167 1.71 -21.56 32.27
C GLU A 167 2.11 -21.20 30.84
N LEU A 168 1.21 -20.57 30.07
CA LEU A 168 1.47 -20.09 28.72
C LEU A 168 1.71 -18.58 28.75
N LEU A 169 2.90 -18.12 28.40
CA LEU A 169 3.22 -16.72 28.12
C LEU A 169 2.80 -16.37 26.68
N PHE A 170 2.43 -15.12 26.43
CA PHE A 170 2.07 -14.61 25.10
C PHE A 170 2.10 -13.09 25.02
N ASN A 171 2.01 -12.56 23.79
CA ASN A 171 1.57 -11.19 23.51
C ASN A 171 0.18 -11.20 22.86
N ASP A 172 -0.58 -10.11 22.94
CA ASP A 172 -1.90 -9.97 22.27
C ASP A 172 -2.08 -8.71 21.41
N SER A 173 -1.07 -7.83 21.29
CA SER A 173 -1.07 -6.66 20.40
C SER A 173 -0.32 -6.92 19.08
N TRP A 174 -0.77 -6.37 17.96
CA TRP A 174 -0.01 -6.47 16.71
C TRP A 174 1.27 -5.62 16.66
N GLU A 175 1.49 -4.74 17.64
CA GLU A 175 2.75 -4.02 17.85
C GLU A 175 3.95 -4.94 18.18
N SER A 176 3.69 -6.19 18.59
CA SER A 176 4.68 -7.27 18.74
C SER A 176 4.69 -8.31 17.60
N ASN A 177 3.84 -8.10 16.59
CA ASN A 177 3.75 -8.93 15.38
C ASN A 177 4.21 -8.08 14.18
N PHE A 178 3.32 -7.81 13.22
CA PHE A 178 3.64 -7.12 11.97
C PHE A 178 4.06 -5.65 12.12
N ALA A 179 3.81 -5.01 13.27
CA ALA A 179 4.25 -3.64 13.57
C ALA A 179 5.47 -3.58 14.51
N SER A 180 6.16 -4.71 14.74
CA SER A 180 7.38 -4.76 15.56
C SER A 180 8.50 -3.82 15.09
N ASN A 181 8.55 -3.47 13.80
CA ASN A 181 9.49 -2.47 13.25
C ASN A 181 9.14 -1.01 13.61
N ARG A 182 7.87 -0.67 13.92
CA ARG A 182 7.48 0.67 14.40
C ARG A 182 8.08 0.86 15.80
N LYS A 183 9.25 1.51 15.90
CA LYS A 183 9.92 1.73 17.19
C LYS A 183 9.21 2.82 17.99
N ARG A 184 9.46 2.87 19.31
CA ARG A 184 9.08 3.98 20.20
C ARG A 184 7.57 4.28 20.33
N TYR A 185 6.69 3.46 19.77
CA TYR A 185 5.25 3.55 20.01
C TYR A 185 4.94 3.56 21.52
N LYS A 186 4.09 4.50 21.94
CA LYS A 186 3.51 4.60 23.29
C LYS A 186 2.01 4.89 23.11
N GLY A 187 1.15 4.05 23.66
CA GLY A 187 -0.30 4.15 23.52
C GLY A 187 -0.99 2.90 24.08
N ALA A 188 -2.33 2.91 24.18
CA ALA A 188 -3.08 1.86 24.89
C ALA A 188 -3.04 0.46 24.26
N PHE A 189 -2.47 0.32 23.06
CA PHE A 189 -2.26 -0.95 22.37
C PHE A 189 -0.80 -1.42 22.36
N ASN A 190 -0.01 -0.97 23.34
CA ASN A 190 1.33 -1.46 23.52
C ASN A 190 1.33 -2.98 23.83
N PRO A 191 2.36 -3.74 23.39
CA PRO A 191 2.46 -5.15 23.72
C PRO A 191 3.08 -5.33 25.11
N ASP A 192 2.45 -6.17 25.92
CA ASP A 192 2.92 -6.62 27.23
C ASP A 192 3.21 -8.13 27.23
N ILE A 193 4.05 -8.57 28.15
CA ILE A 193 4.23 -9.99 28.49
C ILE A 193 3.04 -10.42 29.35
N LEU A 194 2.12 -11.16 28.76
CA LEU A 194 0.93 -11.69 29.41
C LEU A 194 1.06 -13.20 29.61
N SER A 195 0.23 -13.77 30.49
CA SER A 195 0.15 -15.21 30.67
C SER A 195 -1.23 -15.72 31.04
N TYR A 196 -1.44 -17.01 30.76
CA TYR A 196 -2.57 -17.77 31.26
C TYR A 196 -2.15 -19.20 31.62
N SER A 197 -2.59 -19.69 32.78
CA SER A 197 -2.42 -21.08 33.20
C SER A 197 -3.71 -21.87 32.95
N PRO A 198 -3.78 -22.74 31.92
CA PRO A 198 -5.01 -23.48 31.61
C PRO A 198 -5.46 -24.43 32.73
N LYS A 199 -4.50 -24.92 33.53
CA LYS A 199 -4.75 -25.81 34.68
C LYS A 199 -5.35 -25.05 35.86
N GLN A 200 -4.82 -23.86 36.17
CA GLN A 200 -5.22 -23.07 37.34
C GLN A 200 -6.34 -22.06 37.02
N LYS A 201 -6.62 -21.84 35.72
CA LYS A 201 -7.49 -20.77 35.20
C LYS A 201 -7.08 -19.37 35.67
N GLN A 202 -5.77 -19.15 35.83
CA GLN A 202 -5.21 -17.89 36.29
C GLN A 202 -4.61 -17.11 35.12
N PHE A 203 -5.01 -15.86 34.95
CA PHE A 203 -4.36 -14.88 34.09
C PHE A 203 -3.38 -14.03 34.91
N LYS A 204 -2.29 -13.59 34.29
CA LYS A 204 -1.32 -12.67 34.89
C LYS A 204 -0.70 -11.77 33.82
N GLN A 205 -0.48 -10.52 34.20
CA GLN A 205 0.27 -9.54 33.43
C GLN A 205 1.64 -9.38 34.10
N TYR A 206 2.73 -9.61 33.36
CA TYR A 206 4.10 -9.51 33.89
C TYR A 206 4.70 -8.11 33.69
N THR A 207 4.24 -7.37 32.68
CA THR A 207 4.70 -6.01 32.35
C THR A 207 3.52 -5.07 32.22
N ASP A 208 3.72 -3.80 32.55
CA ASP A 208 2.76 -2.70 32.45
C ASP A 208 3.41 -1.43 31.87
N TYR A 209 4.56 -1.59 31.21
CA TYR A 209 5.32 -0.49 30.64
C TYR A 209 4.59 0.03 29.39
N ALA A 210 4.27 1.32 29.34
CA ALA A 210 3.56 1.95 28.22
C ALA A 210 4.30 1.92 26.85
N GLY A 211 5.47 1.29 26.78
CA GLY A 211 6.17 0.91 25.55
C GLY A 211 6.05 -0.57 25.25
N LYS A 212 7.02 -1.12 24.52
CA LYS A 212 6.89 -2.45 23.94
C LYS A 212 7.72 -3.49 24.70
N ASP A 213 7.05 -4.44 25.35
CA ASP A 213 7.67 -5.60 26.01
C ASP A 213 7.18 -6.91 25.34
N PHE A 214 8.04 -7.57 24.53
CA PHE A 214 7.59 -8.65 23.64
C PHE A 214 8.69 -9.65 23.21
N TRP A 215 8.28 -10.67 22.45
CA TRP A 215 9.07 -11.87 22.13
C TRP A 215 9.59 -12.59 23.38
N PRO A 216 8.69 -13.14 24.23
CA PRO A 216 9.10 -13.94 25.39
C PRO A 216 9.86 -15.21 24.97
N SER A 217 10.77 -15.65 25.83
CA SER A 217 11.47 -16.93 25.78
C SER A 217 11.76 -17.40 27.22
N VAL A 218 11.83 -18.71 27.48
CA VAL A 218 11.84 -19.26 28.85
C VAL A 218 12.85 -20.40 29.01
N ASP A 219 13.59 -20.41 30.11
CA ASP A 219 14.51 -21.51 30.47
C ASP A 219 13.86 -22.58 31.36
N GLN A 220 14.55 -23.69 31.59
CA GLN A 220 14.06 -24.82 32.40
C GLN A 220 13.78 -24.49 33.88
N LYS A 221 14.21 -23.30 34.36
CA LYS A 221 13.94 -22.80 35.72
C LYS A 221 12.76 -21.83 35.76
N GLY A 222 12.21 -21.46 34.59
CA GLY A 222 11.14 -20.47 34.48
C GLY A 222 11.64 -19.02 34.41
N ALA A 223 12.93 -18.78 34.18
CA ALA A 223 13.41 -17.43 33.91
C ALA A 223 12.92 -16.98 32.52
N ILE A 224 12.26 -15.83 32.47
CA ILE A 224 11.70 -15.26 31.23
C ILE A 224 12.70 -14.25 30.67
N TYR A 225 12.93 -14.28 29.35
CA TYR A 225 13.74 -13.32 28.60
C TYR A 225 12.90 -12.71 27.49
N PHE A 226 13.06 -11.42 27.22
CA PHE A 226 12.22 -10.69 26.26
C PHE A 226 12.93 -9.42 25.76
N ALA A 227 12.38 -8.79 24.72
CA ALA A 227 12.83 -7.51 24.21
C ALA A 227 11.98 -6.36 24.81
N SER A 228 12.63 -5.26 25.21
CA SER A 228 11.97 -4.04 25.71
C SER A 228 12.65 -2.77 25.21
N ASP A 229 11.87 -1.74 24.85
CA ASP A 229 12.42 -0.41 24.50
C ASP A 229 12.57 0.56 25.70
N GLU A 230 12.33 0.08 26.93
CA GLU A 230 12.29 0.90 28.16
C GLU A 230 13.60 1.66 28.48
N ALA A 231 14.78 1.11 28.17
CA ALA A 231 16.06 1.70 28.58
C ALA A 231 16.48 2.96 27.82
N ASN A 232 16.06 3.10 26.55
CA ASN A 232 16.52 4.14 25.62
C ASN A 232 15.70 4.27 24.31
N GLY A 233 14.52 3.66 24.19
CA GLY A 233 13.72 3.71 22.95
C GLY A 233 14.23 2.81 21.82
N GLU A 234 15.16 1.90 22.13
CA GLU A 234 15.65 0.83 21.25
C GLU A 234 15.49 -0.51 21.96
N TYR A 235 15.03 -1.55 21.25
CA TYR A 235 14.78 -2.86 21.86
C TYR A 235 16.07 -3.44 22.43
N ASN A 236 16.05 -3.76 23.71
CA ASN A 236 17.15 -4.34 24.46
C ASN A 236 16.71 -5.60 25.18
N LEU A 237 17.66 -6.45 25.56
CA LEU A 237 17.38 -7.70 26.24
C LEU A 237 17.06 -7.43 27.72
N TYR A 238 15.94 -7.97 28.18
CA TYR A 238 15.48 -7.94 29.56
C TYR A 238 15.18 -9.36 30.04
N SER A 239 15.12 -9.54 31.36
CA SER A 239 14.63 -10.78 31.97
C SER A 239 13.74 -10.55 33.19
N PHE A 240 12.90 -11.54 33.48
CA PHE A 240 12.30 -11.77 34.79
C PHE A 240 12.90 -13.04 35.40
N VAL A 241 13.55 -12.89 36.55
CA VAL A 241 14.04 -14.00 37.38
C VAL A 241 13.46 -13.81 38.78
N ASP A 242 12.84 -14.84 39.35
CA ASP A 242 12.19 -14.81 40.67
C ASP A 242 11.23 -13.60 40.85
N GLY A 243 10.53 -13.22 39.77
CA GLY A 243 9.60 -12.09 39.74
C GLY A 243 10.24 -10.71 39.55
N LYS A 244 11.57 -10.60 39.44
CA LYS A 244 12.29 -9.33 39.29
C LYS A 244 12.64 -9.02 37.82
N LYS A 245 12.07 -7.93 37.27
CA LYS A 245 12.48 -7.35 35.98
C LYS A 245 13.91 -6.81 36.07
N THR A 246 14.76 -7.15 35.09
CA THR A 246 16.14 -6.65 34.98
C THR A 246 16.50 -6.39 33.52
N GLY A 247 16.97 -5.18 33.19
CA GLY A 247 17.59 -4.89 31.89
C GLY A 247 19.00 -5.49 31.81
N LEU A 248 19.27 -6.27 30.77
CA LEU A 248 20.52 -7.02 30.58
C LEU A 248 21.47 -6.36 29.57
N THR A 249 20.94 -5.57 28.63
CA THR A 249 21.73 -4.81 27.63
C THR A 249 21.26 -3.35 27.52
N LYS A 250 22.10 -2.49 26.94
CA LYS A 250 21.76 -1.09 26.60
C LYS A 250 22.47 -0.66 25.30
N PHE A 251 22.13 -1.32 24.20
CA PHE A 251 22.65 -1.03 22.88
C PHE A 251 22.00 0.22 22.27
N PRO A 252 22.72 0.96 21.40
CA PRO A 252 22.18 2.11 20.66
C PRO A 252 21.34 1.71 19.43
N THR A 253 21.22 0.41 19.13
CA THR A 253 20.36 -0.13 18.07
C THR A 253 19.64 -1.38 18.59
N SER A 254 18.40 -1.54 18.14
CA SER A 254 17.46 -2.57 18.57
C SER A 254 17.93 -4.00 18.30
N ILE A 255 17.71 -4.89 19.27
CA ILE A 255 17.74 -6.34 19.08
C ILE A 255 16.43 -6.84 18.45
N LYS A 256 16.42 -8.07 17.93
CA LYS A 256 15.18 -8.79 17.59
C LYS A 256 15.21 -10.25 18.04
N ARG A 257 14.02 -10.77 18.33
CA ARG A 257 13.71 -12.20 18.60
C ARG A 257 14.71 -12.91 19.53
N PRO A 258 14.82 -12.47 20.80
CA PRO A 258 15.66 -13.16 21.79
C PRO A 258 15.15 -14.57 22.09
N ALA A 259 16.05 -15.56 22.09
CA ALA A 259 15.76 -16.94 22.45
C ALA A 259 16.80 -17.50 23.44
N VAL A 260 16.35 -18.00 24.59
CA VAL A 260 17.23 -18.59 25.61
C VAL A 260 17.44 -20.09 25.37
N SER A 261 18.63 -20.61 25.69
CA SER A 261 18.86 -22.06 25.74
C SER A 261 18.11 -22.68 26.92
N ALA A 262 17.63 -23.93 26.80
CA ALA A 262 16.86 -24.57 27.86
C ALA A 262 17.60 -24.60 29.21
N ASN A 263 18.94 -24.75 29.21
CA ASN A 263 19.75 -24.72 30.42
C ASN A 263 19.92 -23.33 31.08
N GLY A 264 19.44 -22.25 30.46
CA GLY A 264 19.52 -20.87 30.95
C GLY A 264 20.90 -20.22 30.86
N SER A 265 21.85 -20.82 30.14
CA SER A 265 23.25 -20.33 30.08
C SER A 265 23.45 -19.18 29.09
N LYS A 266 22.72 -19.17 27.96
CA LYS A 266 22.88 -18.17 26.90
C LYS A 266 21.55 -17.74 26.31
N VAL A 267 21.50 -16.51 25.80
CA VAL A 267 20.40 -15.97 24.98
C VAL A 267 20.96 -15.54 23.62
N VAL A 268 20.39 -16.04 22.53
CA VAL A 268 20.71 -15.58 21.16
C VAL A 268 19.70 -14.54 20.70
N PHE A 269 20.13 -13.55 19.93
CA PHE A 269 19.26 -12.54 19.32
C PHE A 269 19.85 -11.98 18.03
N GLU A 270 19.01 -11.39 17.19
CA GLU A 270 19.42 -10.58 16.04
C GLU A 270 19.80 -9.18 16.53
N LYS A 271 20.81 -8.54 15.92
CA LYS A 271 21.08 -7.09 16.02
C LYS A 271 21.89 -6.69 14.81
N ASP A 272 21.59 -5.54 14.19
CA ASP A 272 22.31 -5.02 13.00
C ASP A 272 22.44 -6.06 11.87
N TYR A 273 21.40 -6.89 11.69
CA TYR A 273 21.35 -8.03 10.75
C TYR A 273 22.43 -9.11 10.97
N GLN A 274 22.97 -9.18 12.19
CA GLN A 274 23.94 -10.17 12.67
C GLN A 274 23.36 -10.93 13.87
N LEU A 275 23.95 -12.08 14.20
CA LEU A 275 23.62 -12.82 15.42
C LEU A 275 24.55 -12.43 16.56
N PHE A 276 24.00 -12.35 17.77
CA PHE A 276 24.71 -12.09 19.01
C PHE A 276 24.26 -13.07 20.10
N LEU A 277 25.15 -13.35 21.04
CA LEU A 277 24.87 -14.18 22.22
C LEU A 277 25.17 -13.41 23.50
N TYR A 278 24.20 -13.34 24.40
CA TYR A 278 24.40 -12.94 25.78
C TYR A 278 24.68 -14.17 26.65
N ASP A 279 25.84 -14.21 27.30
CA ASP A 279 26.19 -15.22 28.31
C ASP A 279 25.68 -14.77 29.68
N VAL A 280 24.78 -15.55 30.27
CA VAL A 280 24.01 -15.15 31.47
C VAL A 280 24.89 -15.09 32.72
N ALA A 281 25.90 -15.97 32.82
CA ALA A 281 26.79 -16.05 33.98
C ALA A 281 27.80 -14.89 34.02
N THR A 282 28.44 -14.59 32.88
CA THR A 282 29.45 -13.54 32.76
C THR A 282 28.86 -12.16 32.43
N LYS A 283 27.59 -12.11 32.03
CA LYS A 283 26.86 -10.90 31.59
C LYS A 283 27.49 -10.20 30.38
N LYS A 284 28.20 -10.97 29.54
CA LYS A 284 28.88 -10.47 28.34
C LYS A 284 28.09 -10.83 27.09
N THR A 285 28.09 -9.91 26.12
CA THR A 285 27.61 -10.20 24.78
C THR A 285 28.80 -10.51 23.87
N ILE A 286 28.69 -11.56 23.05
CA ILE A 286 29.65 -11.89 21.97
C ILE A 286 28.93 -11.93 20.62
N GLN A 287 29.65 -11.58 19.56
CA GLN A 287 29.21 -11.82 18.18
C GLN A 287 29.94 -13.07 17.67
N PRO A 288 29.28 -14.23 17.49
CA PRO A 288 29.91 -15.40 16.88
C PRO A 288 30.38 -15.08 15.46
N LYS A 289 31.60 -15.50 15.12
CA LYS A 289 32.17 -15.31 13.78
C LYS A 289 31.69 -16.41 12.86
N ILE A 290 30.64 -16.15 12.10
CA ILE A 290 30.00 -17.13 11.21
C ILE A 290 30.61 -17.04 9.80
N ALA A 291 31.21 -18.13 9.34
CA ALA A 291 31.59 -18.34 7.95
C ALA A 291 30.48 -19.12 7.23
N ILE A 292 30.01 -18.61 6.09
CA ILE A 292 28.87 -19.18 5.36
C ILE A 292 29.05 -19.00 3.85
N SER A 293 28.63 -20.00 3.08
CA SER A 293 28.62 -19.94 1.62
C SER A 293 27.45 -19.07 1.14
N ARG A 294 27.72 -18.04 0.33
CA ARG A 294 26.71 -17.10 -0.19
C ARG A 294 26.43 -17.36 -1.67
N ASN A 295 25.16 -17.33 -2.07
CA ASN A 295 24.76 -17.37 -3.48
C ASN A 295 24.49 -15.96 -4.02
N LEU A 296 25.53 -15.26 -4.48
CA LEU A 296 25.44 -13.87 -4.95
C LEU A 296 24.85 -13.80 -6.37
N VAL A 297 23.52 -13.65 -6.46
CA VAL A 297 22.78 -13.60 -7.74
C VAL A 297 22.27 -12.21 -8.14
N LEU A 298 22.13 -11.25 -7.23
CA LEU A 298 21.55 -9.93 -7.54
C LEU A 298 22.39 -9.09 -8.51
N ASN A 299 23.69 -9.33 -8.59
CA ASN A 299 24.59 -8.64 -9.51
C ASN A 299 24.56 -9.21 -10.93
N LYS A 300 23.93 -10.38 -11.14
CA LYS A 300 23.78 -11.02 -12.45
C LYS A 300 22.81 -10.21 -13.31
N GLN A 301 23.12 -10.13 -14.60
CA GLN A 301 22.19 -9.53 -15.56
C GLN A 301 20.97 -10.43 -15.73
N GLN A 302 19.80 -9.87 -15.50
CA GLN A 302 18.51 -10.46 -15.81
C GLN A 302 17.97 -9.81 -17.09
N GLU A 303 17.28 -10.61 -17.90
CA GLU A 303 16.68 -10.15 -19.15
C GLU A 303 15.23 -9.71 -18.92
N PHE A 304 14.90 -8.51 -19.39
CA PHE A 304 13.56 -7.93 -19.39
C PHE A 304 13.17 -7.57 -20.82
N ASP A 305 11.86 -7.58 -21.15
CA ASP A 305 11.35 -7.10 -22.45
C ASP A 305 10.56 -5.82 -22.21
N VAL A 306 10.70 -4.82 -23.10
CA VAL A 306 9.91 -3.58 -23.05
C VAL A 306 8.43 -3.78 -23.43
N LYS A 307 8.11 -4.92 -24.06
CA LYS A 307 6.78 -5.21 -24.60
C LYS A 307 5.70 -5.13 -23.51
N ASP A 308 4.68 -4.32 -23.78
CA ASP A 308 3.48 -4.16 -22.97
C ASP A 308 3.74 -3.71 -21.50
N ILE A 309 4.91 -3.09 -21.23
CA ILE A 309 5.29 -2.51 -19.92
C ILE A 309 5.86 -1.08 -20.00
N ILE A 310 5.64 -0.37 -21.12
CA ILE A 310 6.12 1.01 -21.32
C ILE A 310 5.37 1.97 -20.38
N SER A 311 6.12 2.84 -19.69
CA SER A 311 5.58 3.76 -18.67
C SER A 311 5.46 5.22 -19.13
N ASN A 312 6.21 5.64 -20.14
CA ASN A 312 6.14 6.99 -20.72
C ASN A 312 6.61 6.97 -22.19
N VAL A 313 6.12 7.91 -23.02
CA VAL A 313 6.49 8.03 -24.44
C VAL A 313 6.30 9.47 -24.96
N ASP A 314 7.20 9.93 -25.84
CA ASP A 314 7.01 11.13 -26.69
C ASP A 314 7.49 10.86 -28.13
N VAL A 315 6.92 11.60 -29.08
CA VAL A 315 7.19 11.48 -30.52
C VAL A 315 7.99 12.69 -31.01
N SER A 316 8.98 12.47 -31.88
CA SER A 316 9.80 13.56 -32.40
C SER A 316 8.96 14.52 -33.26
N PRO A 317 9.22 15.84 -33.25
CA PRO A 317 8.45 16.83 -34.02
C PRO A 317 8.28 16.53 -35.52
N ASP A 318 9.23 15.84 -36.14
CA ASP A 318 9.17 15.37 -37.54
C ASP A 318 8.24 14.16 -37.78
N GLY A 319 7.69 13.57 -36.71
CA GLY A 319 6.79 12.42 -36.74
C GLY A 319 7.44 11.10 -37.18
N LYS A 320 8.78 10.98 -37.11
CA LYS A 320 9.54 9.81 -37.61
C LYS A 320 10.12 8.90 -36.54
N LYS A 321 10.25 9.38 -35.30
CA LYS A 321 10.88 8.66 -34.19
C LYS A 321 10.02 8.79 -32.94
N MET A 322 10.18 7.85 -32.02
CA MET A 322 9.62 7.92 -30.68
C MET A 322 10.71 7.63 -29.65
N ALA A 323 10.59 8.21 -28.47
CA ALA A 323 11.40 7.90 -27.31
C ALA A 323 10.46 7.45 -26.19
N PHE A 324 10.84 6.42 -25.43
CA PHE A 324 9.97 5.84 -24.41
C PHE A 324 10.76 5.28 -23.23
N VAL A 325 10.07 5.15 -22.10
CA VAL A 325 10.63 4.67 -20.83
C VAL A 325 10.01 3.31 -20.51
N SER A 326 10.85 2.34 -20.14
CA SER A 326 10.41 1.00 -19.71
C SER A 326 11.30 0.54 -18.55
N ARG A 327 10.68 0.16 -17.42
CA ARG A 327 11.38 -0.21 -16.16
C ARG A 327 12.50 0.78 -15.77
N GLY A 328 12.25 2.08 -15.92
CA GLY A 328 13.20 3.14 -15.59
C GLY A 328 14.35 3.35 -16.59
N GLU A 329 14.43 2.55 -17.66
CA GLU A 329 15.43 2.69 -18.72
C GLU A 329 14.83 3.44 -19.92
N LEU A 330 15.68 4.19 -20.65
CA LEU A 330 15.29 5.01 -21.81
C LEU A 330 15.60 4.31 -23.13
N PHE A 331 14.64 4.36 -24.06
CA PHE A 331 14.73 3.77 -25.40
C PHE A 331 14.35 4.77 -26.48
N VAL A 332 14.90 4.58 -27.68
CA VAL A 332 14.54 5.31 -28.91
C VAL A 332 14.17 4.30 -29.99
N SER A 333 13.16 4.63 -30.81
CA SER A 333 12.78 3.83 -31.98
C SER A 333 12.30 4.70 -33.14
N ASP A 334 12.16 4.10 -34.32
CA ASP A 334 11.37 4.67 -35.41
C ASP A 334 9.87 4.64 -35.07
N ILE A 335 9.06 5.39 -35.80
CA ILE A 335 7.62 5.53 -35.51
C ILE A 335 6.78 4.26 -35.79
N GLU A 336 7.37 3.21 -36.38
CA GLU A 336 6.73 1.89 -36.53
C GLU A 336 7.21 0.87 -35.48
N GLY A 337 8.11 1.23 -34.57
CA GLY A 337 8.59 0.36 -33.48
C GLY A 337 9.57 -0.75 -33.89
N LYS A 338 10.10 -0.69 -35.12
CA LYS A 338 10.87 -1.78 -35.74
C LYS A 338 12.36 -1.74 -35.40
N PHE A 339 12.89 -0.55 -35.14
CA PHE A 339 14.31 -0.31 -34.88
C PHE A 339 14.47 0.29 -33.49
N VAL A 340 14.33 -0.53 -32.45
CA VAL A 340 14.44 -0.12 -31.04
C VAL A 340 15.90 -0.13 -30.60
N ARG A 341 16.30 0.86 -29.79
CA ARG A 341 17.60 0.91 -29.13
C ARG A 341 17.47 1.40 -27.69
N GLN A 342 18.10 0.72 -26.74
CA GLN A 342 18.34 1.22 -25.38
C GLN A 342 19.41 2.33 -25.42
N MET A 343 19.16 3.41 -24.69
CA MET A 343 20.07 4.54 -24.55
C MET A 343 21.08 4.30 -23.42
N PRO A 344 22.28 4.93 -23.44
CA PRO A 344 23.22 4.84 -22.33
C PRO A 344 22.60 5.35 -21.02
N GLY A 345 22.66 4.54 -19.96
CA GLY A 345 22.12 4.84 -18.64
C GLY A 345 23.08 4.43 -17.50
N GLN A 346 22.82 4.90 -16.28
CA GLN A 346 23.67 4.65 -15.11
C GLN A 346 23.11 3.62 -14.11
N GLY A 347 21.85 3.21 -14.28
CA GLY A 347 21.11 2.32 -13.37
C GLY A 347 20.07 3.05 -12.50
N GLU A 348 20.09 4.37 -12.49
CA GLU A 348 19.05 5.24 -11.93
C GLU A 348 17.71 5.12 -12.69
N ARG A 349 16.61 5.57 -12.09
CA ARG A 349 15.26 5.50 -12.67
C ARG A 349 14.92 6.75 -13.47
N ILE A 350 14.57 6.58 -14.74
CA ILE A 350 13.91 7.58 -15.58
C ILE A 350 12.39 7.41 -15.44
N VAL A 351 11.62 8.50 -15.43
CA VAL A 351 10.14 8.48 -15.33
C VAL A 351 9.48 9.13 -16.55
N GLU A 352 10.01 10.23 -17.07
CA GLU A 352 9.46 10.94 -18.24
C GLU A 352 10.52 11.36 -19.27
N VAL A 353 10.12 11.41 -20.55
CA VAL A 353 10.96 11.88 -21.67
C VAL A 353 10.16 12.75 -22.64
N LYS A 354 10.80 13.79 -23.20
CA LYS A 354 10.28 14.67 -24.26
C LYS A 354 11.37 14.94 -25.31
N TRP A 355 10.99 15.09 -26.58
CA TRP A 355 11.87 15.48 -27.68
C TRP A 355 12.06 17.00 -27.76
N LEU A 356 13.28 17.48 -27.93
CA LEU A 356 13.52 18.86 -28.30
C LEU A 356 13.22 19.12 -29.79
N LYS A 357 13.12 20.42 -30.13
CA LYS A 357 12.72 20.93 -31.45
C LYS A 357 13.61 20.45 -32.62
N ASP A 358 14.85 20.06 -32.32
CA ASP A 358 15.85 19.64 -33.30
C ASP A 358 15.64 18.21 -33.86
N ASN A 359 14.73 17.42 -33.28
CA ASN A 359 14.50 15.99 -33.59
C ASN A 359 15.69 15.07 -33.29
N LYS A 360 16.65 15.54 -32.48
CA LYS A 360 17.91 14.87 -32.17
C LYS A 360 18.21 14.81 -30.67
N THR A 361 17.70 15.74 -29.87
CA THR A 361 17.98 15.82 -28.44
C THR A 361 16.74 15.40 -27.64
N LEU A 362 16.95 14.60 -26.60
CA LEU A 362 15.94 14.23 -25.60
C LEU A 362 16.19 15.02 -24.33
N LEU A 363 15.11 15.48 -23.71
CA LEU A 363 15.05 15.92 -22.32
C LEU A 363 14.30 14.86 -21.52
N PHE A 364 14.82 14.46 -20.37
CA PHE A 364 14.21 13.44 -19.51
C PHE A 364 14.49 13.73 -18.04
N ASN A 365 13.66 13.21 -17.14
CA ASN A 365 13.99 13.20 -15.72
C ASN A 365 14.70 11.89 -15.34
N GLN A 366 15.56 11.92 -14.33
CA GLN A 366 16.20 10.74 -13.78
C GLN A 366 16.44 10.94 -12.29
N THR A 367 16.36 9.87 -11.49
CA THR A 367 16.77 9.93 -10.08
C THR A 367 18.25 10.31 -9.94
N TYR A 368 18.51 11.17 -8.96
CA TYR A 368 19.81 11.64 -8.53
C TYR A 368 19.76 11.81 -7.01
N GLN A 369 20.52 10.98 -6.27
CA GLN A 369 20.43 10.90 -4.80
C GLN A 369 19.00 10.61 -4.28
N GLY A 370 18.18 9.93 -5.09
CA GLY A 370 16.76 9.63 -4.81
C GLY A 370 15.76 10.63 -5.39
N TYR A 371 16.18 11.83 -5.80
CA TYR A 371 15.28 12.87 -6.32
C TYR A 371 15.33 12.99 -7.84
N LEU A 372 14.16 13.13 -8.47
CA LEU A 372 14.04 13.36 -9.92
C LEU A 372 14.66 14.70 -10.32
N ASN A 373 15.58 14.66 -11.28
CA ASN A 373 16.29 15.82 -11.81
C ASN A 373 16.33 15.76 -13.34
N TRP A 374 16.49 16.91 -14.01
CA TRP A 374 16.49 17.01 -15.47
C TRP A 374 17.84 16.66 -16.09
N PHE A 375 17.82 15.90 -17.18
CA PHE A 375 18.97 15.50 -17.98
C PHE A 375 18.66 15.64 -19.47
N THR A 376 19.70 15.84 -20.29
CA THR A 376 19.61 15.80 -21.76
C THR A 376 20.59 14.81 -22.36
N ILE A 377 20.18 14.14 -23.44
CA ILE A 377 21.05 13.24 -24.21
C ILE A 377 20.75 13.34 -25.71
N ALA A 378 21.76 13.17 -26.56
CA ALA A 378 21.56 12.98 -27.99
C ALA A 378 20.88 11.62 -28.26
N ALA A 379 19.79 11.61 -29.02
CA ALA A 379 19.00 10.42 -29.36
C ALA A 379 19.74 9.39 -30.23
N ASP A 380 20.93 9.73 -30.76
CA ASP A 380 21.82 8.76 -31.40
C ASP A 380 22.72 8.00 -30.40
N GLY A 381 22.64 8.34 -29.11
CA GLY A 381 23.26 7.63 -27.99
C GLY A 381 24.78 7.50 -28.08
N LYS A 382 25.47 8.42 -28.76
CA LYS A 382 26.94 8.46 -28.83
C LYS A 382 27.58 9.22 -27.66
N GLU A 383 26.81 10.11 -27.04
CA GLU A 383 27.24 10.96 -25.94
C GLU A 383 26.60 10.50 -24.62
N GLN A 384 27.24 10.84 -23.51
CA GLN A 384 26.70 10.61 -22.16
C GLN A 384 25.62 11.64 -21.82
N ALA A 385 24.68 11.26 -20.95
CA ALA A 385 23.66 12.19 -20.47
C ALA A 385 24.28 13.37 -19.70
N LYS A 386 23.85 14.58 -20.03
CA LYS A 386 24.22 15.82 -19.35
C LYS A 386 23.15 16.18 -18.32
N GLN A 387 23.52 16.18 -17.04
CA GLN A 387 22.67 16.68 -15.96
C GLN A 387 22.47 18.20 -16.05
N LEU A 388 21.23 18.66 -15.87
CA LEU A 388 20.85 20.08 -15.88
C LEU A 388 20.54 20.62 -14.49
N THR A 389 19.83 19.86 -13.65
CA THR A 389 19.48 20.23 -12.26
C THR A 389 20.10 19.27 -11.24
N LYS A 390 20.31 19.74 -10.02
CA LYS A 390 20.91 18.99 -8.90
C LYS A 390 20.13 19.22 -7.60
N ASP A 391 18.82 19.32 -7.72
CA ASP A 391 17.95 19.73 -6.63
C ASP A 391 17.64 18.51 -5.74
N LEU A 392 17.60 18.74 -4.42
CA LEU A 392 17.13 17.78 -3.43
C LEU A 392 15.61 17.93 -3.25
N ARG A 393 14.89 17.76 -4.37
CA ARG A 393 13.43 17.76 -4.50
C ARG A 393 13.05 17.23 -5.87
N ASN A 394 11.86 16.66 -6.03
CA ASN A 394 11.44 16.03 -7.28
C ASN A 394 11.03 17.08 -8.33
N ASN A 395 11.83 17.19 -9.39
CA ASN A 395 11.52 17.91 -10.62
C ASN A 395 10.78 16.98 -11.59
N ARG A 396 9.53 17.32 -11.95
CA ARG A 396 8.60 16.40 -12.62
C ARG A 396 7.57 17.13 -13.50
N ILE A 397 6.93 16.36 -14.39
CA ILE A 397 5.75 16.72 -15.19
C ILE A 397 6.02 17.97 -16.01
N ILE A 398 6.87 17.83 -17.03
CA ILE A 398 7.23 18.94 -17.91
C ILE A 398 6.37 18.98 -19.18
N GLU A 399 5.76 20.13 -19.45
CA GLU A 399 5.05 20.40 -20.69
C GLU A 399 5.67 21.57 -21.46
N PHE A 400 5.67 21.47 -22.79
CA PHE A 400 6.33 22.45 -23.67
C PHE A 400 5.32 23.41 -24.29
N ASN A 401 5.73 24.66 -24.51
CA ASN A 401 4.96 25.58 -25.33
C ASN A 401 4.94 25.11 -26.80
N LYS A 402 3.97 25.60 -27.58
CA LYS A 402 3.75 25.20 -28.99
C LYS A 402 5.00 25.30 -29.88
N ASP A 403 5.87 26.29 -29.60
CA ASP A 403 7.10 26.51 -30.36
C ASP A 403 8.27 25.62 -29.92
N ARG A 404 8.12 24.83 -28.85
CA ARG A 404 9.18 24.10 -28.14
C ARG A 404 10.41 24.98 -27.83
N THR A 405 10.18 26.17 -27.30
CA THR A 405 11.22 27.10 -26.80
C THR A 405 11.26 27.20 -25.27
N LEU A 406 10.15 26.93 -24.59
CA LEU A 406 10.04 26.90 -23.14
C LEU A 406 9.35 25.60 -22.70
N GLY A 407 9.77 25.04 -21.57
CA GLY A 407 9.05 24.02 -20.83
C GLY A 407 8.61 24.54 -19.46
N VAL A 408 7.44 24.14 -18.98
CA VAL A 408 6.93 24.42 -17.63
C VAL A 408 6.83 23.11 -16.85
N TYR A 409 7.27 23.10 -15.59
CA TYR A 409 7.28 21.88 -14.77
C TYR A 409 7.13 22.19 -13.27
N LEU A 410 6.87 21.14 -12.47
CA LEU A 410 6.72 21.24 -11.02
C LEU A 410 7.99 20.80 -10.29
N SER A 411 8.40 21.56 -9.26
CA SER A 411 9.59 21.26 -8.46
C SER A 411 9.25 21.21 -6.97
N GLY A 412 9.49 20.05 -6.34
CA GLY A 412 9.15 19.83 -4.93
C GLY A 412 7.65 19.94 -4.66
N ARG A 413 7.31 20.51 -3.50
CA ARG A 413 5.92 20.71 -3.04
C ARG A 413 5.41 22.13 -3.23
N ASP A 414 6.26 23.04 -3.69
CA ASP A 414 6.12 24.48 -3.52
C ASP A 414 6.40 25.35 -4.76
N GLU A 415 6.87 24.80 -5.89
CA GLU A 415 7.33 25.61 -7.03
C GLU A 415 6.80 25.17 -8.41
N VAL A 416 6.37 26.16 -9.20
CA VAL A 416 6.20 26.06 -10.66
C VAL A 416 7.40 26.76 -11.32
N ARG A 417 8.06 26.05 -12.25
CA ARG A 417 9.30 26.49 -12.89
C ARG A 417 9.21 26.49 -14.41
N ILE A 418 10.00 27.36 -15.04
CA ILE A 418 10.24 27.36 -16.48
C ILE A 418 11.67 26.93 -16.77
N LEU A 419 11.82 26.00 -17.72
CA LEU A 419 13.07 25.64 -18.37
C LEU A 419 13.12 26.32 -19.76
N ASP A 420 14.08 27.21 -19.99
CA ASP A 420 14.38 27.71 -21.32
C ASP A 420 15.06 26.59 -22.13
N LEU A 421 14.45 26.15 -23.23
CA LEU A 421 14.89 24.96 -23.97
C LEU A 421 16.07 25.24 -24.93
N ASN A 422 16.46 26.51 -25.12
CA ASN A 422 17.61 26.88 -25.94
C ASN A 422 18.90 26.94 -25.10
N THR A 423 18.80 27.44 -23.87
CA THR A 423 19.90 27.64 -22.92
C THR A 423 19.98 26.55 -21.85
N LEU A 424 18.91 25.77 -21.69
CA LEU A 424 18.74 24.73 -20.68
C LEU A 424 18.84 25.25 -19.23
N LYS A 425 18.41 26.50 -19.01
CA LYS A 425 18.37 27.16 -17.70
C LYS A 425 16.95 27.11 -17.11
N SER A 426 16.85 26.68 -15.86
CA SER A 426 15.60 26.64 -15.11
C SER A 426 15.48 27.85 -14.17
N ASN A 427 14.27 28.41 -14.04
CA ASN A 427 13.94 29.47 -13.08
C ASN A 427 12.54 29.25 -12.49
N THR A 428 12.34 29.61 -11.22
CA THR A 428 11.02 29.58 -10.56
C THR A 428 10.20 30.81 -10.94
N VAL A 429 8.93 30.60 -11.32
CA VAL A 429 7.99 31.67 -11.71
C VAL A 429 6.83 31.81 -10.74
N VAL A 430 6.44 30.74 -10.05
CA VAL A 430 5.46 30.77 -8.97
C VAL A 430 5.97 29.95 -7.79
N LYS A 431 5.76 30.46 -6.58
CA LYS A 431 5.79 29.70 -5.33
C LYS A 431 4.38 29.67 -4.75
N ASP A 432 3.83 28.48 -4.52
CA ASP A 432 2.47 28.27 -4.02
C ASP A 432 2.35 26.86 -3.43
N GLU A 433 1.22 26.49 -2.82
CA GLU A 433 0.99 25.15 -2.31
C GLU A 433 0.61 24.18 -3.45
N ILE A 434 1.59 23.40 -3.95
CA ILE A 434 1.42 22.50 -5.11
C ILE A 434 1.30 21.02 -4.70
N TRP A 435 1.88 20.67 -3.54
CA TRP A 435 2.17 19.30 -3.07
C TRP A 435 3.10 18.51 -4.02
N ALA A 436 3.85 17.55 -3.49
CA ALA A 436 4.86 16.80 -4.25
C ALA A 436 4.32 15.53 -4.97
N PHE A 437 3.01 15.30 -4.90
CA PHE A 437 2.24 14.26 -5.61
C PHE A 437 0.76 14.70 -5.70
N GLN A 438 -0.08 13.93 -6.40
CA GLN A 438 -1.51 14.24 -6.63
C GLN A 438 -1.78 15.63 -7.23
N ASN A 439 -0.85 16.17 -8.02
CA ASN A 439 -0.98 17.47 -8.69
C ASN A 439 -1.50 17.33 -10.12
N SER A 440 -2.12 18.39 -10.64
CA SER A 440 -2.43 18.53 -12.07
C SER A 440 -1.21 19.02 -12.85
N SER A 441 -1.07 18.57 -14.11
CA SER A 441 0.02 19.01 -14.99
C SER A 441 -0.07 20.51 -15.29
N PRO A 442 1.04 21.28 -15.16
CA PRO A 442 1.07 22.65 -15.64
C PRO A 442 1.09 22.68 -17.17
N SER A 443 0.55 23.74 -17.78
CA SER A 443 0.52 23.89 -19.24
C SER A 443 0.59 25.35 -19.69
N PHE A 444 1.14 25.60 -20.88
CA PHE A 444 1.10 26.92 -21.50
C PHE A 444 -0.22 27.17 -22.22
N SER A 445 -0.67 28.42 -22.22
CA SER A 445 -1.74 28.87 -23.12
C SER A 445 -1.36 28.70 -24.60
N PRO A 446 -2.33 28.58 -25.53
CA PRO A 446 -2.08 28.42 -26.96
C PRO A 446 -1.23 29.52 -27.64
N ASP A 447 -1.25 30.76 -27.13
CA ASP A 447 -0.36 31.85 -27.55
C ASP A 447 1.05 31.76 -26.91
N GLY A 448 1.14 31.15 -25.72
CA GLY A 448 2.33 31.04 -24.89
C GLY A 448 2.52 32.17 -23.88
N ASN A 449 1.51 33.01 -23.63
CA ASN A 449 1.59 34.15 -22.70
C ASN A 449 1.28 33.81 -21.24
N TYR A 450 0.59 32.69 -20.99
CA TYR A 450 0.15 32.27 -19.65
C TYR A 450 0.59 30.84 -19.32
N ILE A 451 0.72 30.56 -18.03
CA ILE A 451 0.84 29.21 -17.46
C ILE A 451 -0.42 28.90 -16.65
N LEU A 452 -1.09 27.81 -16.98
CA LEU A 452 -2.18 27.19 -16.24
C LEU A 452 -1.61 26.11 -15.32
N PHE A 453 -2.03 26.07 -14.06
CA PHE A 453 -1.64 25.08 -13.07
C PHE A 453 -2.71 24.97 -11.97
N THR A 454 -2.52 24.10 -10.99
CA THR A 454 -3.38 24.01 -9.80
C THR A 454 -2.61 24.30 -8.52
N ALA A 455 -3.24 24.97 -7.56
CA ALA A 455 -2.72 25.12 -6.20
C ALA A 455 -3.78 24.70 -5.17
N TYR A 456 -3.33 24.24 -4.01
CA TYR A 456 -4.21 23.77 -2.94
C TYR A 456 -4.74 24.93 -2.09
N ARG A 457 -6.04 24.93 -1.82
CA ARG A 457 -6.73 25.83 -0.89
C ARG A 457 -7.72 24.99 -0.08
N ASN A 458 -7.58 24.97 1.25
CA ASN A 458 -8.41 24.15 2.14
C ASN A 458 -8.48 22.66 1.72
N PHE A 459 -7.32 22.06 1.36
CA PHE A 459 -7.19 20.68 0.84
C PHE A 459 -7.80 20.42 -0.55
N GLU A 460 -8.35 21.43 -1.23
CA GLU A 460 -8.95 21.31 -2.56
C GLU A 460 -8.09 22.01 -3.63
N GLN A 461 -8.07 21.50 -4.87
CA GLN A 461 -7.35 22.14 -5.98
C GLN A 461 -8.15 23.27 -6.62
N ASP A 462 -7.57 24.47 -6.62
CA ASP A 462 -8.03 25.60 -7.43
C ASP A 462 -7.26 25.71 -8.75
N ILE A 463 -7.95 26.17 -9.80
CA ILE A 463 -7.33 26.48 -11.10
C ILE A 463 -6.66 27.84 -11.03
N MET A 464 -5.36 27.86 -11.26
CA MET A 464 -4.51 29.04 -11.16
C MET A 464 -3.92 29.40 -12.52
N LEU A 465 -3.82 30.70 -12.81
CA LEU A 465 -3.28 31.22 -14.06
C LEU A 465 -2.22 32.29 -13.80
N HIS A 466 -1.00 32.07 -14.31
CA HIS A 466 0.12 33.00 -14.19
C HIS A 466 0.43 33.66 -15.56
N ASN A 467 0.44 34.98 -15.60
CA ASN A 467 0.78 35.77 -16.80
C ASN A 467 2.29 36.06 -16.83
N LEU A 468 2.97 35.59 -17.88
CA LEU A 468 4.42 35.68 -18.03
C LEU A 468 4.95 37.08 -18.34
N LYS A 469 4.10 37.96 -18.88
CA LYS A 469 4.46 39.33 -19.25
C LYS A 469 4.35 40.29 -18.07
N THR A 470 3.34 40.10 -17.21
CA THR A 470 3.11 40.93 -16.01
C THR A 470 3.68 40.30 -14.73
N ASN A 471 4.12 39.03 -14.78
CA ASN A 471 4.59 38.25 -13.64
C ASN A 471 3.57 38.23 -12.48
N SER A 472 2.31 37.95 -12.80
CA SER A 472 1.18 38.00 -11.87
C SER A 472 0.31 36.74 -11.99
N THR A 473 -0.11 36.19 -10.85
CA THR A 473 -0.98 35.01 -10.77
C THR A 473 -2.40 35.40 -10.34
N ILE A 474 -3.41 34.80 -10.96
CA ILE A 474 -4.83 34.90 -10.59
C ILE A 474 -5.39 33.50 -10.30
N ASN A 475 -6.35 33.42 -9.37
CA ASN A 475 -7.16 32.22 -9.11
C ASN A 475 -8.45 32.35 -9.92
N LEU A 476 -8.80 31.32 -10.71
CA LEU A 476 -9.97 31.32 -11.60
C LEU A 476 -11.22 30.70 -10.95
N THR A 477 -11.06 29.96 -9.84
CA THR A 477 -12.13 29.12 -9.27
C THR A 477 -12.49 29.54 -7.84
N ASN A 478 -11.60 29.34 -6.87
CA ASN A 478 -11.82 29.61 -5.44
C ASN A 478 -13.15 29.02 -4.92
N THR A 479 -13.46 27.77 -5.30
CA THR A 479 -14.79 27.15 -5.11
C THR A 479 -14.92 26.28 -3.84
N GLY A 480 -13.81 25.96 -3.17
CA GLY A 480 -13.83 25.08 -1.98
C GLY A 480 -14.13 23.61 -2.29
N VAL A 481 -13.96 23.20 -3.55
CA VAL A 481 -14.04 21.83 -4.07
C VAL A 481 -12.97 21.67 -5.16
N SER A 482 -12.42 20.46 -5.36
CA SER A 482 -11.33 20.28 -6.31
C SER A 482 -11.75 20.38 -7.77
N GLU A 483 -11.10 21.30 -8.48
CA GLU A 483 -11.23 21.56 -9.91
C GLU A 483 -10.00 20.98 -10.63
N LEU A 484 -10.03 19.67 -10.86
CA LEU A 484 -8.87 18.85 -11.26
C LEU A 484 -8.52 18.93 -12.76
N THR A 485 -7.24 18.70 -13.04
CA THR A 485 -6.69 18.44 -14.39
C THR A 485 -7.11 19.49 -15.44
N PRO A 486 -6.91 20.80 -15.19
CA PRO A 486 -7.34 21.84 -16.11
C PRO A 486 -6.50 21.83 -17.39
N THR A 487 -7.17 21.91 -18.55
CA THR A 487 -6.56 21.82 -19.88
C THR A 487 -7.13 22.88 -20.83
N TRP A 488 -6.29 23.43 -21.70
CA TRP A 488 -6.67 24.47 -22.65
C TRP A 488 -7.44 23.90 -23.84
N SER A 489 -8.41 24.65 -24.35
CA SER A 489 -8.86 24.45 -25.73
C SER A 489 -7.76 24.88 -26.73
N PRO A 490 -7.56 24.17 -27.85
CA PRO A 490 -6.55 24.55 -28.84
C PRO A 490 -6.74 25.93 -29.49
N ASP A 491 -7.97 26.46 -29.48
CA ASP A 491 -8.33 27.80 -29.95
C ASP A 491 -8.18 28.91 -28.88
N GLY A 492 -7.82 28.56 -27.64
CA GLY A 492 -7.61 29.53 -26.56
C GLY A 492 -8.86 30.13 -25.93
N LYS A 493 -10.07 29.67 -26.29
CA LYS A 493 -11.35 30.20 -25.78
C LYS A 493 -11.81 29.60 -24.44
N TYR A 494 -11.38 28.39 -24.09
CA TYR A 494 -11.91 27.65 -22.95
C TYR A 494 -10.81 26.95 -22.13
N ILE A 495 -11.11 26.73 -20.85
CA ILE A 495 -10.41 25.77 -19.98
C ILE A 495 -11.39 24.64 -19.65
N TYR A 496 -11.00 23.38 -19.90
CA TYR A 496 -11.75 22.18 -19.52
C TYR A 496 -11.14 21.56 -18.26
N PHE A 497 -11.96 21.03 -17.36
CA PHE A 497 -11.53 20.46 -16.07
C PHE A 497 -12.54 19.44 -15.55
N ALA A 498 -12.13 18.62 -14.58
CA ALA A 498 -12.97 17.61 -13.93
C ALA A 498 -13.29 18.02 -12.48
N SER A 499 -14.56 17.96 -12.07
CA SER A 499 -14.98 18.46 -10.75
C SER A 499 -16.27 17.86 -10.25
N ASN A 500 -16.39 17.72 -8.92
CA ASN A 500 -17.70 17.65 -8.26
C ASN A 500 -18.00 19.01 -7.63
N ARG A 501 -18.70 19.86 -8.39
CA ARG A 501 -19.00 21.25 -8.01
C ARG A 501 -19.92 21.41 -6.79
N THR A 502 -20.29 20.33 -6.09
CA THR A 502 -21.17 20.35 -4.91
C THR A 502 -20.64 19.58 -3.70
N LYS A 503 -19.48 18.91 -3.79
CA LYS A 503 -18.88 18.18 -2.67
C LYS A 503 -17.35 18.30 -2.66
N PRO A 504 -16.71 18.58 -1.50
CA PRO A 504 -15.26 18.47 -1.33
C PRO A 504 -14.73 17.09 -1.73
N SER A 505 -13.46 17.05 -2.14
CA SER A 505 -12.76 15.81 -2.46
C SER A 505 -12.18 15.15 -1.21
N TYR A 506 -11.66 15.93 -0.26
CA TYR A 506 -11.04 15.37 0.92
C TYR A 506 -12.10 14.95 1.97
N PRO A 507 -11.95 13.79 2.65
CA PRO A 507 -10.88 12.78 2.54
C PRO A 507 -11.14 11.66 1.50
N THR A 508 -12.28 11.68 0.80
CA THR A 508 -12.74 10.55 -0.04
C THR A 508 -12.10 10.45 -1.43
N GLY A 509 -11.31 11.43 -1.83
CA GLY A 509 -11.04 11.73 -3.24
C GLY A 509 -12.29 12.27 -3.97
N VAL A 510 -12.11 12.79 -5.19
CA VAL A 510 -13.25 13.30 -5.98
C VAL A 510 -14.14 12.15 -6.44
N GLN A 511 -15.39 12.14 -5.97
CA GLN A 511 -16.43 11.19 -6.37
C GLN A 511 -17.47 11.89 -7.24
N ASN A 512 -18.04 11.19 -8.24
CA ASN A 512 -19.06 11.72 -9.16
C ASN A 512 -18.64 13.02 -9.89
N ALA A 513 -17.35 13.15 -10.20
CA ALA A 513 -16.83 14.25 -11.01
C ALA A 513 -17.49 14.27 -12.40
N SER A 514 -17.74 15.46 -12.94
CA SER A 514 -18.09 15.66 -14.35
C SER A 514 -17.08 16.57 -15.05
N ILE A 515 -17.00 16.47 -16.38
CA ILE A 515 -16.15 17.35 -17.20
C ILE A 515 -16.92 18.62 -17.54
N TYR A 516 -16.35 19.74 -17.13
CA TYR A 516 -16.86 21.08 -17.41
C TYR A 516 -15.92 21.84 -18.35
N ARG A 517 -16.42 22.92 -18.95
CA ARG A 517 -15.61 23.97 -19.60
C ARG A 517 -15.98 25.34 -19.05
N MET A 518 -14.98 26.18 -18.83
CA MET A 518 -15.09 27.60 -18.49
C MET A 518 -14.76 28.41 -19.75
N ALA A 519 -15.66 29.29 -20.19
CA ALA A 519 -15.38 30.23 -21.29
C ALA A 519 -14.62 31.46 -20.77
N LEU A 520 -13.50 31.80 -21.43
CA LEU A 520 -12.60 32.87 -20.98
C LEU A 520 -13.08 34.28 -21.33
N GLU A 521 -13.93 34.42 -22.34
CA GLU A 521 -14.75 35.61 -22.60
C GLU A 521 -16.23 35.23 -22.72
N ASN A 522 -17.09 36.23 -22.91
CA ASN A 522 -18.50 36.03 -23.22
C ASN A 522 -18.71 35.88 -24.74
N PHE A 523 -18.54 34.66 -25.26
CA PHE A 523 -18.76 34.34 -26.67
C PHE A 523 -20.24 34.04 -26.95
N ASP A 524 -20.76 34.52 -28.08
CA ASP A 524 -22.00 33.98 -28.66
C ASP A 524 -21.69 32.69 -29.45
N GLU A 525 -22.72 31.92 -29.80
CA GLU A 525 -22.59 30.78 -30.71
C GLU A 525 -22.27 31.22 -32.15
N ASP A 526 -21.60 30.36 -32.92
CA ASP A 526 -21.41 30.59 -34.36
C ASP A 526 -22.78 30.80 -35.03
N TYR A 527 -22.94 31.86 -35.83
CA TYR A 527 -24.20 32.09 -36.55
C TYR A 527 -24.26 31.32 -37.87
N ARG A 528 -25.41 30.68 -38.14
CA ARG A 528 -25.68 29.99 -39.43
C ARG A 528 -25.57 30.95 -40.63
N ILE A 529 -25.96 32.21 -40.45
CA ILE A 529 -25.88 33.22 -41.52
C ILE A 529 -24.42 33.56 -41.87
N SER A 530 -23.53 33.72 -40.88
CA SER A 530 -22.11 33.98 -41.14
C SER A 530 -21.42 32.84 -41.89
N LYS A 531 -21.74 31.58 -41.54
CA LYS A 531 -21.24 30.38 -42.24
C LYS A 531 -21.86 30.22 -43.64
N PHE A 532 -23.06 30.75 -43.87
CA PHE A 532 -23.67 30.81 -45.21
C PHE A 532 -23.02 31.90 -46.08
N ASP A 533 -22.80 33.10 -45.55
CA ASP A 533 -22.13 34.20 -46.23
C ASP A 533 -20.68 33.83 -46.62
N GLU A 534 -20.02 32.99 -45.82
CA GLU A 534 -18.71 32.41 -46.13
C GLU A 534 -18.66 31.59 -47.42
N LEU A 535 -19.77 31.01 -47.86
CA LEU A 535 -19.84 30.27 -49.13
C LEU A 535 -19.65 31.18 -50.36
N PHE A 536 -19.85 32.49 -50.19
CA PHE A 536 -19.78 33.50 -51.26
C PHE A 536 -18.52 34.37 -51.20
N LYS A 537 -17.63 34.15 -50.21
CA LYS A 537 -16.31 34.79 -50.20
C LYS A 537 -15.46 34.19 -51.32
N GLU A 538 -15.07 35.00 -52.32
CA GLU A 538 -14.18 34.52 -53.39
C GLU A 538 -12.83 34.10 -52.81
N THR A 539 -12.53 32.81 -52.83
CA THR A 539 -11.17 32.32 -52.56
C THR A 539 -10.25 32.80 -53.67
N GLU A 540 -9.30 33.70 -53.36
CA GLU A 540 -8.23 34.06 -54.29
C GLU A 540 -7.38 32.83 -54.64
N LYS A 541 -7.73 32.17 -55.75
CA LYS A 541 -6.90 31.14 -56.34
C LYS A 541 -5.66 31.81 -56.92
N VAL A 542 -4.54 31.70 -56.19
CA VAL A 542 -3.20 32.00 -56.72
C VAL A 542 -3.02 31.23 -58.03
N LYS A 543 -3.07 31.94 -59.16
CA LYS A 543 -2.91 31.37 -60.49
C LYS A 543 -1.48 30.86 -60.63
N LYS A 544 -1.33 29.53 -60.73
CA LYS A 544 -0.13 28.94 -61.34
C LYS A 544 -0.18 29.21 -62.83
N ASP A 545 0.61 30.16 -63.30
CA ASP A 545 0.77 30.40 -64.72
C ASP A 545 1.58 29.24 -65.35
N THR A 546 0.93 28.49 -66.24
CA THR A 546 1.56 27.44 -67.03
C THR A 546 1.73 27.91 -68.47
N THR A 547 2.93 28.36 -68.83
CA THR A 547 3.38 28.37 -70.22
C THR A 547 4.60 27.46 -70.37
N ALA A 548 4.46 26.43 -71.20
CA ALA A 548 5.51 25.45 -71.44
C ALA A 548 6.36 25.83 -72.65
N GLN A 549 7.68 25.89 -72.49
CA GLN A 549 8.62 25.72 -73.59
C GLN A 549 9.76 24.76 -73.20
N LYS A 550 10.22 24.00 -74.20
CA LYS A 550 11.14 22.86 -74.08
C LYS A 550 12.56 23.28 -73.66
N LYS A 551 13.22 22.46 -72.83
CA LYS A 551 14.60 21.97 -73.05
C LYS A 551 14.99 20.83 -72.09
N THR A 552 15.95 20.02 -72.54
CA THR A 552 16.50 18.79 -71.93
C THR A 552 17.70 19.09 -70.98
N PRO A 553 18.26 18.10 -70.23
CA PRO A 553 18.79 18.35 -68.87
C PRO A 553 20.31 18.53 -68.75
N ALA A 554 20.76 19.27 -67.72
CA ALA A 554 22.07 19.13 -67.07
C ALA A 554 22.12 19.81 -65.67
N ASP A 555 22.91 19.20 -64.78
CA ASP A 555 23.52 19.67 -63.50
C ASP A 555 22.79 20.57 -62.46
N LYS A 556 22.69 19.97 -61.26
CA LYS A 556 23.08 20.44 -59.90
C LYS A 556 22.61 21.77 -59.26
N ASP A 557 22.23 21.53 -58.00
CA ASP A 557 22.40 22.32 -56.78
C ASP A 557 21.42 23.45 -56.40
N LYS A 558 21.12 23.42 -55.09
CA LYS A 558 20.36 24.38 -54.27
C LYS A 558 18.88 24.61 -54.63
N LYS A 559 18.01 23.87 -53.91
CA LYS A 559 16.69 24.37 -53.50
C LYS A 559 16.63 24.48 -51.99
N GLU A 560 16.39 25.69 -51.50
CA GLU A 560 16.06 25.96 -50.10
C GLU A 560 14.72 25.29 -49.73
N PRO A 561 14.52 24.90 -48.45
CA PRO A 561 13.23 24.42 -47.99
C PRO A 561 12.19 25.54 -48.05
N VAL A 562 11.07 25.27 -48.72
CA VAL A 562 9.91 26.16 -48.76
C VAL A 562 9.44 26.44 -47.33
N LYS A 563 9.49 27.71 -46.91
CA LYS A 563 8.79 28.16 -45.71
C LYS A 563 7.29 28.02 -45.95
N THR A 564 6.68 27.02 -45.32
CA THR A 564 5.24 27.05 -45.06
C THR A 564 4.93 28.26 -44.18
N THR A 565 3.98 29.07 -44.62
CA THR A 565 3.48 30.21 -43.86
C THR A 565 2.90 29.74 -42.53
N SER A 566 3.30 30.38 -41.43
CA SER A 566 2.72 30.14 -40.12
C SER A 566 1.24 30.54 -40.14
N ALA A 567 0.36 29.62 -39.74
CA ALA A 567 -0.92 30.03 -39.19
C ALA A 567 -0.64 30.81 -37.90
N ASP A 568 -1.19 32.01 -37.77
CA ASP A 568 -1.01 32.84 -36.58
C ASP A 568 -1.52 32.10 -35.34
N LYS A 569 -0.86 32.31 -34.20
CA LYS A 569 -1.31 31.72 -32.93
C LYS A 569 -2.64 32.36 -32.52
N PRO A 570 -3.62 31.58 -32.02
CA PRO A 570 -4.82 32.15 -31.44
C PRO A 570 -4.44 33.04 -30.26
N VAL A 571 -5.01 34.24 -30.18
CA VAL A 571 -4.77 35.20 -29.10
C VAL A 571 -5.64 34.83 -27.91
N VAL A 572 -5.07 34.76 -26.70
CA VAL A 572 -5.82 34.47 -25.47
C VAL A 572 -6.16 35.76 -24.75
N THR A 573 -7.45 36.11 -24.78
CA THR A 573 -8.04 37.18 -23.98
C THR A 573 -8.87 36.55 -22.85
N ILE A 574 -8.89 37.19 -21.68
CA ILE A 574 -9.56 36.67 -20.49
C ILE A 574 -10.30 37.84 -19.82
N ASP A 575 -11.62 37.77 -19.83
CA ASP A 575 -12.46 38.53 -18.90
C ASP A 575 -12.55 37.74 -17.59
N THR A 576 -12.19 38.36 -16.47
CA THR A 576 -12.26 37.72 -15.15
C THR A 576 -13.61 37.91 -14.44
N GLN A 577 -14.49 38.79 -14.95
CA GLN A 577 -15.79 39.06 -14.35
C GLN A 577 -16.79 37.95 -14.69
N GLY A 578 -17.40 37.31 -13.68
CA GLY A 578 -18.40 36.25 -13.92
C GLY A 578 -17.86 34.99 -14.60
N LEU A 579 -16.61 34.59 -14.32
CA LEU A 579 -16.04 33.34 -14.85
C LEU A 579 -16.83 32.10 -14.43
N LEU A 580 -17.31 32.05 -13.18
CA LEU A 580 -18.04 30.90 -12.65
C LEU A 580 -19.43 30.72 -13.29
N ASP A 581 -20.04 31.81 -13.74
CA ASP A 581 -21.33 31.82 -14.46
C ASP A 581 -21.18 31.28 -15.89
N ARG A 582 -19.95 31.29 -16.43
CA ARG A 582 -19.58 30.79 -17.77
C ARG A 582 -19.11 29.33 -17.77
N ILE A 583 -19.32 28.59 -16.68
CA ILE A 583 -19.01 27.17 -16.58
C ILE A 583 -20.18 26.33 -17.13
N THR A 584 -19.90 25.49 -18.12
CA THR A 584 -20.91 24.60 -18.76
C THR A 584 -20.48 23.13 -18.72
N LEU A 585 -21.44 22.23 -18.55
CA LEU A 585 -21.23 20.77 -18.56
C LEU A 585 -20.95 20.29 -19.99
N VAL A 586 -19.96 19.41 -20.17
CA VAL A 586 -19.52 18.88 -21.47
C VAL A 586 -19.85 17.40 -21.65
N SER A 587 -19.84 16.65 -20.56
CA SER A 587 -19.97 15.20 -20.48
C SER A 587 -21.34 14.78 -19.93
N PRO A 588 -21.67 13.47 -19.87
CA PRO A 588 -22.89 12.99 -19.22
C PRO A 588 -23.01 13.42 -17.75
N ALA A 589 -24.23 13.65 -17.28
CA ALA A 589 -24.48 14.14 -15.92
C ALA A 589 -24.39 13.06 -14.80
N PHE A 590 -23.78 11.90 -15.08
CA PHE A 590 -23.73 10.77 -14.14
C PHE A 590 -22.46 9.92 -14.31
N GLY A 591 -22.08 9.21 -13.24
CA GLY A 591 -20.79 8.54 -13.12
C GLY A 591 -19.65 9.52 -12.81
N THR A 592 -18.50 9.00 -12.39
CA THR A 592 -17.27 9.76 -12.20
C THR A 592 -16.54 9.89 -13.54
N GLN A 593 -16.06 11.09 -13.86
CA GLN A 593 -15.35 11.41 -15.10
C GLN A 593 -14.13 12.28 -14.80
N LEU A 594 -12.95 11.90 -15.29
CA LEU A 594 -11.67 12.54 -14.95
C LEU A 594 -10.77 12.70 -16.18
N ASP A 595 -9.66 13.43 -16.00
CA ASP A 595 -8.54 13.52 -16.93
C ASP A 595 -8.91 14.02 -18.35
N PRO A 596 -9.49 15.23 -18.50
CA PRO A 596 -9.88 15.75 -19.80
C PRO A 596 -8.66 16.04 -20.69
N VAL A 597 -8.71 15.57 -21.93
CA VAL A 597 -7.73 15.90 -22.99
C VAL A 597 -8.47 16.42 -24.21
N VAL A 598 -8.07 17.59 -24.73
CA VAL A 598 -8.82 18.30 -25.77
C VAL A 598 -7.99 18.43 -27.04
N PHE A 599 -8.56 17.99 -28.16
CA PHE A 599 -8.01 18.21 -29.51
C PHE A 599 -9.02 18.92 -30.40
N GLN A 600 -8.54 19.56 -31.46
CA GLN A 600 -9.38 20.24 -32.45
C GLN A 600 -8.93 19.86 -33.86
N LYS A 601 -9.89 19.55 -34.75
CA LYS A 601 -9.62 19.21 -36.14
C LYS A 601 -10.71 19.76 -37.04
N GLY A 602 -10.37 20.81 -37.79
CA GLY A 602 -11.38 21.66 -38.44
C GLY A 602 -12.30 22.29 -37.39
N ASP A 603 -13.59 22.37 -37.70
CA ASP A 603 -14.61 22.94 -36.82
C ASP A 603 -15.01 22.00 -35.65
N LYS A 604 -14.41 20.81 -35.54
CA LYS A 604 -14.74 19.82 -34.48
C LYS A 604 -13.75 19.85 -33.33
N THR A 605 -14.26 19.93 -32.11
CA THR A 605 -13.50 19.75 -30.87
C THR A 605 -13.80 18.36 -30.28
N TYR A 606 -12.77 17.65 -29.87
CA TYR A 606 -12.85 16.31 -29.28
C TYR A 606 -12.33 16.38 -27.85
N VAL A 607 -13.20 16.12 -26.88
CA VAL A 607 -12.90 16.14 -25.45
C VAL A 607 -12.88 14.70 -24.95
N PHE A 608 -11.69 14.14 -24.75
CA PHE A 608 -11.47 12.80 -24.20
C PHE A 608 -11.48 12.85 -22.68
N TYR A 609 -11.97 11.81 -22.02
CA TYR A 609 -11.95 11.67 -20.55
C TYR A 609 -12.14 10.22 -20.13
N SER A 610 -11.59 9.84 -18.98
CA SER A 610 -11.91 8.58 -18.34
C SER A 610 -13.32 8.66 -17.74
N SER A 611 -14.13 7.59 -17.80
CA SER A 611 -15.44 7.56 -17.14
C SER A 611 -15.97 6.15 -16.87
N ASN A 612 -16.79 6.03 -15.82
CA ASN A 612 -17.55 4.82 -15.50
C ASN A 612 -19.07 4.92 -15.78
N HIS A 613 -19.55 5.94 -16.51
CA HIS A 613 -20.98 6.13 -16.75
C HIS A 613 -21.65 4.98 -17.51
N GLY A 614 -20.90 4.22 -18.32
CA GLY A 614 -21.35 2.98 -18.94
C GLY A 614 -21.40 1.82 -17.94
N GLU A 615 -22.54 1.65 -17.26
CA GLU A 615 -22.81 0.52 -16.34
C GLU A 615 -21.82 0.40 -15.16
N GLY A 616 -21.20 1.50 -14.72
CA GLY A 616 -20.17 1.49 -13.68
C GLY A 616 -18.80 0.97 -14.15
N ARG A 617 -18.63 0.63 -15.43
CA ARG A 617 -17.38 0.10 -15.97
C ARG A 617 -16.49 1.22 -16.50
N GLY A 618 -15.29 1.34 -15.95
CA GLY A 618 -14.30 2.34 -16.39
C GLY A 618 -13.86 2.14 -17.84
N ALA A 619 -13.98 3.19 -18.65
CA ALA A 619 -13.58 3.23 -20.04
C ALA A 619 -13.14 4.64 -20.45
N LEU A 620 -12.39 4.74 -21.56
CA LEU A 620 -12.09 6.00 -22.22
C LEU A 620 -13.29 6.40 -23.11
N TYR A 621 -13.78 7.62 -22.92
CA TYR A 621 -14.84 8.21 -23.73
C TYR A 621 -14.35 9.49 -24.41
N ARG A 622 -15.10 9.94 -25.42
CA ARG A 622 -14.94 11.26 -26.02
C ARG A 622 -16.31 11.94 -26.18
N THR A 623 -16.38 13.23 -25.92
CA THR A 623 -17.46 14.10 -26.42
C THR A 623 -16.94 14.84 -27.65
N VAL A 624 -17.64 14.71 -28.77
CA VAL A 624 -17.42 15.52 -29.98
C VAL A 624 -18.37 16.71 -29.96
N ILE A 625 -17.80 17.91 -30.08
CA ILE A 625 -18.50 19.19 -30.17
C ILE A 625 -18.28 19.73 -31.59
N GLU A 626 -19.36 20.07 -32.28
CA GLU A 626 -19.34 20.58 -33.66
C GLU A 626 -20.46 21.62 -33.83
N PRO A 627 -20.17 22.82 -34.37
CA PRO A 627 -21.16 23.88 -34.55
C PRO A 627 -22.46 23.39 -35.20
N PHE A 628 -23.60 23.91 -34.73
CA PHE A 628 -24.95 23.60 -35.21
C PHE A 628 -25.43 22.15 -35.02
N THR A 629 -24.68 21.30 -34.31
CA THR A 629 -25.04 19.91 -34.02
C THR A 629 -25.05 19.64 -32.50
N PRO A 630 -25.90 18.72 -32.00
CA PRO A 630 -25.81 18.28 -30.61
C PRO A 630 -24.50 17.54 -30.32
N ASN A 631 -23.91 17.80 -29.15
CA ASN A 631 -22.72 17.09 -28.68
C ASN A 631 -22.91 15.57 -28.71
N LYS A 632 -21.94 14.84 -29.27
CA LYS A 632 -21.99 13.37 -29.39
C LYS A 632 -20.98 12.72 -28.46
N THR A 633 -21.45 11.95 -27.47
CA THR A 633 -20.57 11.14 -26.61
C THR A 633 -20.39 9.74 -27.21
N GLU A 634 -19.14 9.27 -27.30
CA GLU A 634 -18.78 7.97 -27.88
C GLU A 634 -17.76 7.25 -26.97
N LYS A 635 -17.90 5.93 -26.82
CA LYS A 635 -16.88 5.09 -26.18
C LYS A 635 -15.69 4.92 -27.12
N VAL A 636 -14.47 4.99 -26.58
CA VAL A 636 -13.21 4.87 -27.34
C VAL A 636 -12.55 3.51 -27.06
N ALA A 637 -12.38 3.14 -25.78
CA ALA A 637 -11.76 1.87 -25.38
C ALA A 637 -12.16 1.46 -23.95
N ASP A 638 -12.00 0.18 -23.62
CA ASP A 638 -12.19 -0.33 -22.24
C ASP A 638 -10.99 -0.05 -21.33
N GLY A 639 -11.26 0.36 -20.09
CA GLY A 639 -10.24 0.79 -19.14
C GLY A 639 -9.69 2.19 -19.40
N GLY A 640 -8.68 2.57 -18.61
CA GLY A 640 -8.01 3.87 -18.73
C GLY A 640 -6.91 3.92 -19.80
N ILE A 641 -6.41 5.13 -20.01
CA ILE A 641 -5.25 5.45 -20.84
C ILE A 641 -4.21 6.17 -19.96
N GLY A 642 -2.92 5.88 -20.15
CA GLY A 642 -1.85 6.50 -19.37
C GLY A 642 -1.39 7.84 -19.95
N ALA A 643 -1.45 8.00 -21.27
CA ALA A 643 -1.21 9.27 -21.96
C ALA A 643 -1.92 9.29 -23.32
N LEU A 644 -2.39 10.46 -23.74
CA LEU A 644 -2.99 10.71 -25.06
C LEU A 644 -2.52 12.09 -25.54
N PHE A 645 -1.87 12.18 -26.69
CA PHE A 645 -1.25 13.42 -27.17
C PHE A 645 -1.20 13.52 -28.70
N GLU A 646 -1.02 14.74 -29.21
CA GLU A 646 -0.84 15.01 -30.64
C GLU A 646 0.63 15.34 -30.95
N THR A 647 1.14 14.90 -32.10
CA THR A 647 2.37 15.42 -32.69
C THR A 647 2.25 15.44 -34.22
N GLY A 648 2.33 16.64 -34.80
CA GLY A 648 2.30 16.85 -36.25
C GLY A 648 0.99 16.45 -36.93
N GLY A 649 -0.17 16.71 -36.31
CA GLY A 649 -1.48 16.32 -36.85
C GLY A 649 -1.81 14.83 -36.72
N LYS A 650 -1.04 14.07 -35.92
CA LYS A 650 -1.25 12.65 -35.63
C LYS A 650 -1.37 12.44 -34.11
N TYR A 651 -2.23 11.52 -33.72
CA TYR A 651 -2.54 11.25 -32.31
C TYR A 651 -1.90 9.93 -31.88
N TYR A 652 -1.33 9.93 -30.67
CA TYR A 652 -0.64 8.80 -30.07
C TYR A 652 -1.12 8.59 -28.64
N ALA A 653 -1.06 7.33 -28.20
CA ALA A 653 -1.58 6.88 -26.93
C ALA A 653 -0.62 5.89 -26.27
N LEU A 654 -0.59 5.91 -24.94
CA LEU A 654 -0.02 4.85 -24.12
C LEU A 654 -1.16 4.21 -23.32
N SER A 655 -1.49 2.96 -23.59
CA SER A 655 -2.52 2.22 -22.85
C SER A 655 -2.05 0.80 -22.54
N ARG A 656 -2.18 0.40 -21.27
CA ARG A 656 -1.77 -0.92 -20.75
C ARG A 656 -0.34 -1.30 -21.15
N GLY A 657 0.59 -0.35 -21.03
CA GLY A 657 2.01 -0.54 -21.37
C GLY A 657 2.33 -0.62 -22.87
N ALA A 658 1.35 -0.46 -23.75
CA ALA A 658 1.51 -0.49 -25.20
C ALA A 658 1.37 0.90 -25.82
N ILE A 659 2.28 1.25 -26.74
CA ILE A 659 2.18 2.44 -27.58
C ILE A 659 1.16 2.17 -28.70
N GLN A 660 0.28 3.12 -28.96
CA GLN A 660 -0.79 3.01 -29.96
C GLN A 660 -0.89 4.30 -30.77
N LYS A 661 -1.15 4.17 -32.07
CA LYS A 661 -1.57 5.27 -32.94
C LYS A 661 -3.09 5.39 -32.84
N TYR A 662 -3.62 6.61 -32.83
CA TYR A 662 -5.06 6.84 -32.74
C TYR A 662 -5.58 7.58 -33.98
N ASN A 663 -6.59 6.98 -34.63
CA ASN A 663 -7.33 7.59 -35.71
C ASN A 663 -8.58 8.29 -35.13
N ILE A 664 -8.51 9.62 -35.05
CA ILE A 664 -9.57 10.46 -34.47
C ILE A 664 -10.86 10.44 -35.29
N ASP A 665 -10.81 10.25 -36.61
CA ASP A 665 -12.04 10.20 -37.42
C ASP A 665 -12.74 8.85 -37.25
N ALA A 666 -11.96 7.76 -37.32
CA ALA A 666 -12.45 6.38 -37.22
C ALA A 666 -12.73 5.91 -35.78
N ASN A 667 -12.40 6.73 -34.77
CA ASN A 667 -12.47 6.39 -33.34
C ASN A 667 -11.75 5.07 -33.00
N LYS A 668 -10.55 4.87 -33.54
CA LYS A 668 -9.86 3.58 -33.50
C LYS A 668 -8.40 3.70 -33.09
N PHE A 669 -7.95 2.80 -32.22
CA PHE A 669 -6.55 2.58 -31.93
C PHE A 669 -5.94 1.50 -32.84
N ASP A 670 -4.70 1.71 -33.23
CA ASP A 670 -3.83 0.76 -33.90
C ASP A 670 -2.56 0.59 -33.07
N LYS A 671 -2.30 -0.63 -32.55
CA LYS A 671 -1.13 -0.91 -31.71
C LYS A 671 0.16 -0.77 -32.52
N VAL A 672 1.19 -0.18 -31.88
CA VAL A 672 2.57 -0.22 -32.38
C VAL A 672 3.27 -1.37 -31.65
N ASP A 673 3.64 -2.42 -32.38
CA ASP A 673 4.33 -3.58 -31.80
C ASP A 673 5.80 -3.27 -31.55
N VAL A 674 6.09 -2.90 -30.30
CA VAL A 674 7.45 -2.66 -29.80
C VAL A 674 7.87 -3.86 -28.95
N SER A 675 9.01 -4.46 -29.28
CA SER A 675 9.68 -5.48 -28.44
C SER A 675 11.18 -5.33 -28.57
N MET A 676 11.85 -5.37 -27.43
CA MET A 676 13.30 -5.33 -27.29
C MET A 676 13.63 -5.90 -25.93
N LYS A 677 14.51 -6.90 -25.92
CA LYS A 677 15.11 -7.41 -24.70
C LYS A 677 16.26 -6.51 -24.27
N PHE A 678 16.30 -6.19 -22.98
CA PHE A 678 17.36 -5.42 -22.34
C PHE A 678 17.79 -6.10 -21.04
N GLN A 679 18.95 -5.71 -20.53
CA GLN A 679 19.55 -6.32 -19.34
C GLN A 679 19.68 -5.32 -18.20
N ARG A 680 19.33 -5.77 -16.99
CA ARG A 680 19.48 -5.01 -15.74
C ARG A 680 19.77 -5.99 -14.60
N ASN A 681 20.44 -5.53 -13.54
CA ASN A 681 20.68 -6.32 -12.34
C ASN A 681 19.91 -5.75 -11.14
N LEU A 682 19.55 -6.62 -10.19
CA LEU A 682 18.69 -6.25 -9.06
C LEU A 682 19.48 -5.48 -7.98
N GLU A 683 20.79 -5.70 -7.86
CA GLU A 683 21.65 -4.98 -6.90
C GLU A 683 21.59 -3.46 -7.07
N LYS A 684 21.74 -2.97 -8.32
CA LYS A 684 21.61 -1.54 -8.64
C LYS A 684 20.17 -1.05 -8.51
N GLU A 685 19.20 -1.89 -8.90
CA GLU A 685 17.78 -1.55 -8.82
C GLU A 685 17.34 -1.35 -7.36
N PHE A 686 17.72 -2.25 -6.46
CA PHE A 686 17.42 -2.17 -5.03
C PHE A 686 18.12 -0.98 -4.36
N SER A 687 19.35 -0.68 -4.77
CA SER A 687 20.06 0.53 -4.33
C SER A 687 19.33 1.82 -4.76
N GLN A 688 18.89 1.89 -6.01
CA GLN A 688 18.11 3.02 -6.54
C GLN A 688 16.77 3.18 -5.80
N MET A 689 16.06 2.07 -5.59
CA MET A 689 14.79 2.03 -4.84
C MET A 689 14.95 2.48 -3.38
N PHE A 690 16.08 2.20 -2.74
CA PHE A 690 16.37 2.68 -1.39
C PHE A 690 16.45 4.21 -1.33
N TYR A 691 17.25 4.83 -2.19
CA TYR A 691 17.35 6.29 -2.21
C TYR A 691 16.05 6.97 -2.62
N GLU A 692 15.32 6.43 -3.60
CA GLU A 692 14.02 6.97 -4.02
C GLU A 692 12.96 6.85 -2.91
N THR A 693 12.96 5.76 -2.14
CA THR A 693 12.08 5.61 -0.97
C THR A 693 12.43 6.63 0.12
N TRP A 694 13.72 6.78 0.45
CA TRP A 694 14.17 7.73 1.47
C TRP A 694 13.83 9.19 1.09
N ALA A 695 14.15 9.60 -0.14
CA ALA A 695 13.88 10.94 -0.66
C ALA A 695 12.37 11.22 -0.79
N GLY A 696 11.60 10.19 -1.17
CA GLY A 696 10.15 10.26 -1.22
C GLY A 696 9.50 10.55 0.13
N ILE A 697 10.03 9.99 1.22
CA ILE A 697 9.60 10.30 2.59
C ILE A 697 10.11 11.67 3.03
N GLU A 698 11.37 12.02 2.75
CA GLU A 698 11.96 13.31 3.14
C GLU A 698 11.16 14.51 2.61
N GLU A 699 10.72 14.45 1.36
CA GLU A 699 9.97 15.54 0.72
C GLU A 699 8.50 15.63 1.19
N ASN A 700 7.91 14.52 1.66
CA ASN A 700 6.45 14.35 1.80
C ASN A 700 5.96 13.92 3.19
N PHE A 701 6.82 13.64 4.16
CA PHE A 701 6.38 13.29 5.51
C PHE A 701 5.71 14.50 6.20
N TYR A 702 4.62 14.24 6.92
CA TYR A 702 3.73 15.30 7.41
C TYR A 702 4.39 16.25 8.43
N ASP A 703 5.24 15.71 9.32
CA ASP A 703 6.03 16.49 10.26
C ASP A 703 7.44 16.77 9.69
N GLY A 704 7.73 18.04 9.43
CA GLY A 704 9.06 18.48 8.96
C GLY A 704 10.21 18.24 9.94
N THR A 705 9.94 17.82 11.19
CA THR A 705 10.96 17.41 12.17
C THR A 705 11.15 15.88 12.26
N PHE A 706 10.40 15.10 11.49
CA PHE A 706 10.46 13.63 11.47
C PHE A 706 10.30 12.98 12.86
N HIS A 707 9.41 13.51 13.70
CA HIS A 707 9.24 13.15 15.12
C HIS A 707 10.53 13.31 15.95
N GLY A 708 11.38 14.27 15.58
CA GLY A 708 12.69 14.51 16.19
C GLY A 708 13.80 13.56 15.71
N ILE A 709 13.57 12.74 14.69
CA ILE A 709 14.57 11.83 14.12
C ILE A 709 15.45 12.56 13.10
N ASP A 710 16.77 12.41 13.20
CA ASP A 710 17.68 12.84 12.11
C ASP A 710 17.56 11.87 10.93
N TRP A 711 16.63 12.18 10.01
CA TRP A 711 16.35 11.38 8.84
C TRP A 711 17.56 11.24 7.89
N SER A 712 18.51 12.20 7.92
CA SER A 712 19.75 12.11 7.14
C SER A 712 20.77 11.15 7.76
N ALA A 713 20.87 11.12 9.09
CA ALA A 713 21.65 10.11 9.80
C ALA A 713 21.06 8.70 9.62
N VAL A 714 19.73 8.57 9.67
CA VAL A 714 19.04 7.30 9.40
C VAL A 714 19.36 6.78 7.99
N LYS A 715 19.33 7.62 6.94
CA LYS A 715 19.79 7.19 5.60
C LYS A 715 21.16 6.52 5.66
N LYS A 716 22.14 7.22 6.22
CA LYS A 716 23.54 6.78 6.25
C LYS A 716 23.73 5.49 7.06
N GLN A 717 22.95 5.30 8.12
CA GLN A 717 22.94 4.08 8.91
C GLN A 717 22.44 2.88 8.08
N TYR A 718 21.33 3.03 7.37
CA TYR A 718 20.71 1.93 6.61
C TYR A 718 21.38 1.69 5.24
N GLU A 719 21.91 2.73 4.61
CA GLU A 719 22.71 2.69 3.37
C GLU A 719 23.93 1.75 3.50
N ALA A 720 24.53 1.69 4.69
CA ALA A 720 25.68 0.84 4.99
C ALA A 720 25.44 -0.67 4.79
N TYR A 721 24.18 -1.12 4.78
CA TYR A 721 23.81 -2.53 4.59
C TYR A 721 23.39 -2.88 3.15
N LEU A 722 23.26 -1.90 2.25
CA LEU A 722 22.94 -2.16 0.84
C LEU A 722 23.90 -3.19 0.19
N PRO A 723 25.23 -3.14 0.41
CA PRO A 723 26.17 -4.13 -0.17
C PRO A 723 26.03 -5.55 0.40
N ASN A 724 25.20 -5.75 1.42
CA ASN A 724 24.98 -7.05 2.05
C ASN A 724 23.66 -7.72 1.65
N ILE A 725 22.71 -6.99 1.05
CA ILE A 725 21.45 -7.53 0.53
C ILE A 725 21.74 -8.71 -0.42
N ASN A 726 21.10 -9.85 -0.18
CA ASN A 726 21.28 -11.08 -0.95
C ASN A 726 20.03 -11.42 -1.78
N ASN A 727 18.84 -11.05 -1.31
CA ASN A 727 17.56 -11.26 -1.98
C ASN A 727 16.56 -10.11 -1.71
N ARG A 728 15.35 -10.18 -2.29
CA ARG A 728 14.32 -9.14 -2.14
C ARG A 728 13.70 -9.08 -0.73
N ALA A 729 13.75 -10.16 0.04
CA ALA A 729 13.29 -10.15 1.43
C ALA A 729 14.21 -9.28 2.31
N ASP A 730 15.52 -9.32 2.08
CA ASP A 730 16.48 -8.46 2.76
C ASP A 730 16.20 -6.97 2.49
N LEU A 731 15.85 -6.60 1.25
CA LEU A 731 15.42 -5.23 0.90
C LEU A 731 14.14 -4.84 1.66
N ARG A 732 13.14 -5.73 1.73
CA ARG A 732 11.91 -5.48 2.49
C ARG A 732 12.20 -5.27 3.98
N ILE A 733 13.10 -6.07 4.56
CA ILE A 733 13.52 -5.92 5.96
C ILE A 733 14.21 -4.56 6.14
N LEU A 734 15.22 -4.24 5.32
CA LEU A 734 16.00 -3.01 5.42
C LEU A 734 15.13 -1.75 5.35
N LEU A 735 14.20 -1.69 4.39
CA LEU A 735 13.34 -0.52 4.20
C LEU A 735 12.24 -0.41 5.25
N ASN A 736 11.63 -1.51 5.70
CA ASN A 736 10.63 -1.43 6.77
C ASN A 736 11.26 -1.08 8.13
N ASP A 737 12.50 -1.52 8.41
CA ASP A 737 13.23 -1.09 9.60
C ASP A 737 13.60 0.41 9.52
N MET A 738 14.09 0.89 8.36
CA MET A 738 14.41 2.31 8.14
C MET A 738 13.17 3.21 8.33
N LEU A 739 12.03 2.85 7.74
CA LEU A 739 10.76 3.58 7.91
C LEU A 739 10.25 3.49 9.35
N GLY A 740 10.48 2.35 10.02
CA GLY A 740 10.09 2.10 11.41
C GLY A 740 10.74 3.02 12.44
N GLU A 741 11.86 3.66 12.10
CA GLU A 741 12.52 4.67 12.95
C GLU A 741 11.63 5.89 13.24
N LEU A 742 10.74 6.25 12.31
CA LEU A 742 9.90 7.45 12.39
C LEU A 742 8.74 7.31 13.37
N ASN A 743 8.43 6.11 13.90
CA ASN A 743 7.28 5.87 14.79
C ASN A 743 5.94 6.42 14.23
N ALA A 744 5.74 6.38 12.92
CA ALA A 744 4.56 6.96 12.28
C ALA A 744 3.61 5.88 11.76
N SER A 745 2.31 6.14 11.86
CA SER A 745 1.27 5.34 11.26
C SER A 745 1.31 5.34 9.74
N HIS A 746 0.68 4.32 9.16
CA HIS A 746 0.58 4.14 7.72
C HIS A 746 1.93 4.21 7.00
N LEU A 747 3.03 3.83 7.64
CA LEU A 747 4.33 3.57 7.01
C LEU A 747 4.47 2.09 6.66
N GLY A 748 5.21 1.82 5.59
CA GLY A 748 5.56 0.47 5.17
C GLY A 748 6.01 0.41 3.72
N PHE A 749 6.84 -0.60 3.41
CA PHE A 749 7.35 -0.89 2.08
C PHE A 749 6.97 -2.33 1.67
N ASN A 750 6.37 -2.46 0.50
CA ASN A 750 5.94 -3.74 -0.08
C ASN A 750 6.61 -3.94 -1.43
N SER A 751 7.06 -5.17 -1.69
CA SER A 751 7.81 -5.52 -2.90
C SER A 751 7.58 -6.98 -3.25
N SER A 752 7.54 -7.28 -4.54
CA SER A 752 7.39 -8.63 -5.11
C SER A 752 8.10 -8.69 -6.45
N GLY A 753 8.74 -9.81 -6.79
CA GLY A 753 9.42 -9.98 -8.06
C GLY A 753 9.26 -11.38 -8.68
N PRO A 754 9.53 -11.55 -9.99
CA PRO A 754 9.51 -12.86 -10.64
C PRO A 754 10.41 -13.91 -9.98
N GLU A 755 11.51 -13.49 -9.36
CA GLU A 755 12.47 -14.32 -8.63
C GLU A 755 11.94 -14.89 -7.30
N GLU A 756 10.80 -14.39 -6.81
CA GLU A 756 10.14 -14.90 -5.59
C GLU A 756 8.97 -15.84 -5.89
N ARG A 757 8.63 -16.05 -7.17
CA ARG A 757 7.50 -16.90 -7.56
C ARG A 757 7.69 -18.33 -7.08
N LYS A 758 6.72 -18.83 -6.32
CA LYS A 758 6.66 -20.22 -5.89
C LYS A 758 6.05 -21.11 -6.97
N SER A 759 6.45 -22.37 -6.99
CA SER A 759 5.98 -23.36 -7.97
C SER A 759 4.60 -23.94 -7.65
N PHE A 760 4.15 -23.78 -6.40
CA PHE A 760 2.88 -24.31 -5.89
C PHE A 760 2.10 -23.23 -5.17
N THR A 761 0.78 -23.36 -5.20
CA THR A 761 -0.20 -22.55 -4.49
C THR A 761 -1.25 -23.48 -3.88
N ALA A 762 -1.76 -23.11 -2.71
CA ALA A 762 -2.80 -23.84 -2.00
C ALA A 762 -3.99 -22.91 -1.69
N VAL A 763 -5.20 -23.45 -1.71
CA VAL A 763 -6.46 -22.77 -1.37
C VAL A 763 -7.30 -23.73 -0.53
N THR A 764 -7.74 -23.28 0.64
CA THR A 764 -8.59 -24.06 1.55
C THR A 764 -10.05 -23.89 1.18
N ASN A 765 -10.71 -25.01 0.90
CA ASN A 765 -12.09 -25.08 0.46
C ASN A 765 -13.03 -25.15 1.66
N GLU A 766 -13.36 -23.99 2.22
CA GLU A 766 -14.21 -23.90 3.39
C GLU A 766 -15.66 -24.26 3.09
N ILE A 767 -16.25 -25.08 3.95
CA ILE A 767 -17.62 -25.57 3.78
C ILE A 767 -18.64 -24.83 4.63
N GLY A 768 -18.22 -23.93 5.53
CA GLY A 768 -19.12 -23.15 6.38
C GLY A 768 -19.45 -23.79 7.72
N VAL A 769 -18.53 -24.56 8.31
CA VAL A 769 -18.73 -25.22 9.61
C VAL A 769 -17.55 -24.99 10.52
N VAL A 770 -17.82 -24.95 11.83
CA VAL A 770 -16.79 -25.08 12.86
C VAL A 770 -16.81 -26.53 13.36
N TYR A 771 -15.64 -27.07 13.70
CA TYR A 771 -15.48 -28.39 14.28
C TYR A 771 -15.16 -28.31 15.79
N GLU A 772 -15.37 -29.39 16.55
CA GLU A 772 -14.99 -29.45 17.95
C GLU A 772 -13.46 -29.47 18.11
N THR A 773 -12.90 -28.66 19.02
CA THR A 773 -11.45 -28.59 19.24
C THR A 773 -10.82 -29.94 19.63
N LYS A 774 -11.57 -30.80 20.34
CA LYS A 774 -11.07 -32.10 20.85
C LYS A 774 -11.41 -33.31 19.97
N ASP A 775 -12.41 -33.21 19.11
CA ASP A 775 -12.68 -34.17 18.03
C ASP A 775 -12.82 -33.35 16.73
N PRO A 776 -11.69 -33.01 16.07
CA PRO A 776 -11.66 -32.06 14.95
C PRO A 776 -12.42 -32.53 13.69
N TRP A 777 -13.00 -33.74 13.73
CA TRP A 777 -13.83 -34.35 12.71
C TRP A 777 -15.33 -34.15 12.95
N LYS A 778 -15.74 -33.73 14.15
CA LYS A 778 -17.13 -33.55 14.54
C LYS A 778 -17.54 -32.09 14.40
N VAL A 779 -18.63 -31.82 13.69
CA VAL A 779 -19.19 -30.47 13.50
C VAL A 779 -19.72 -29.95 14.83
N SER A 780 -19.24 -28.79 15.27
CA SER A 780 -19.67 -28.10 16.48
C SER A 780 -20.68 -26.97 16.20
N GLN A 781 -20.60 -26.34 15.03
CA GLN A 781 -21.46 -25.23 14.62
C GLN A 781 -21.62 -25.18 13.09
N ILE A 782 -22.81 -24.83 12.61
CA ILE A 782 -23.02 -24.38 11.22
C ILE A 782 -22.94 -22.85 11.18
N ILE A 783 -22.03 -22.30 10.38
CA ILE A 783 -21.81 -20.85 10.30
C ILE A 783 -22.97 -20.21 9.50
N VAL A 784 -23.55 -19.12 9.99
CA VAL A 784 -24.67 -18.42 9.36
C VAL A 784 -24.24 -17.78 8.02
N ASN A 785 -25.12 -17.82 7.02
CA ASN A 785 -24.89 -17.33 5.63
C ASN A 785 -23.77 -18.05 4.85
N SER A 786 -23.17 -19.08 5.44
CA SER A 786 -22.15 -19.93 4.80
C SER A 786 -22.75 -20.98 3.84
N PRO A 787 -21.93 -21.73 3.07
CA PRO A 787 -22.39 -22.82 2.22
C PRO A 787 -23.20 -23.88 2.97
N ALA A 788 -22.76 -24.32 4.16
CA ALA A 788 -23.44 -25.34 4.95
C ALA A 788 -24.81 -24.88 5.48
N SER A 789 -25.03 -23.57 5.64
CA SER A 789 -26.33 -23.01 6.07
C SER A 789 -27.40 -22.97 4.96
N ARG A 790 -27.05 -23.29 3.71
CA ARG A 790 -27.96 -23.15 2.56
C ARG A 790 -29.05 -24.22 2.55
N LYS A 791 -30.27 -23.80 2.17
CA LYS A 791 -31.41 -24.71 1.99
C LYS A 791 -31.07 -25.83 1.00
N GLY A 792 -31.17 -27.07 1.46
CA GLY A 792 -30.87 -28.28 0.68
C GLY A 792 -29.55 -28.97 1.04
N ILE A 793 -28.70 -28.33 1.85
CA ILE A 793 -27.49 -28.93 2.43
C ILE A 793 -27.86 -29.57 3.78
N ASP A 794 -27.70 -30.89 3.91
CA ASP A 794 -28.08 -31.62 5.14
C ASP A 794 -26.85 -31.94 6.02
N ILE A 795 -26.14 -30.90 6.47
CA ILE A 795 -25.10 -30.99 7.51
C ILE A 795 -25.66 -30.43 8.82
N LYS A 796 -25.36 -31.06 9.96
CA LYS A 796 -25.86 -30.67 11.29
C LYS A 796 -24.76 -30.73 12.34
N GLU A 797 -24.96 -29.96 13.41
CA GLU A 797 -24.16 -30.08 14.63
C GLU A 797 -24.20 -31.52 15.16
N GLY A 798 -23.03 -32.04 15.54
CA GLY A 798 -22.82 -33.41 15.97
C GLY A 798 -22.52 -34.42 14.86
N ASP A 799 -22.62 -34.04 13.58
CA ASP A 799 -22.20 -34.90 12.46
C ASP A 799 -20.67 -35.09 12.46
N ILE A 800 -20.20 -36.30 12.17
CA ILE A 800 -18.76 -36.65 12.15
C ILE A 800 -18.31 -36.90 10.71
N LEU A 801 -17.33 -36.17 10.20
CA LEU A 801 -16.80 -36.34 8.85
C LEU A 801 -16.15 -37.73 8.66
N LEU A 802 -16.57 -38.45 7.62
CA LEU A 802 -16.10 -39.80 7.26
C LEU A 802 -15.33 -39.86 5.95
N ALA A 803 -15.70 -39.03 4.96
CA ALA A 803 -14.99 -38.95 3.68
C ALA A 803 -15.14 -37.57 3.02
N VAL A 804 -14.15 -37.21 2.19
CA VAL A 804 -14.15 -36.02 1.31
C VAL A 804 -13.78 -36.47 -0.10
N ASN A 805 -14.61 -36.11 -1.09
CA ASN A 805 -14.47 -36.49 -2.50
C ASN A 805 -14.24 -38.01 -2.71
N GLY A 806 -14.91 -38.84 -1.90
CA GLY A 806 -14.77 -40.30 -1.92
C GLY A 806 -13.52 -40.85 -1.23
N GLN A 807 -12.61 -39.99 -0.75
CA GLN A 807 -11.47 -40.39 0.06
C GLN A 807 -11.87 -40.48 1.54
N SER A 808 -11.78 -41.67 2.11
CA SER A 808 -12.03 -41.89 3.55
C SER A 808 -11.05 -41.11 4.43
N ILE A 809 -11.55 -40.63 5.57
CA ILE A 809 -10.76 -39.91 6.57
C ILE A 809 -9.82 -40.84 7.34
N ASP A 810 -8.56 -40.47 7.37
CA ASP A 810 -7.54 -40.96 8.30
C ASP A 810 -7.40 -39.96 9.44
N LYS A 811 -7.86 -40.35 10.63
CA LYS A 811 -7.86 -39.48 11.83
C LYS A 811 -6.45 -39.13 12.34
N THR A 812 -5.38 -39.72 11.81
CA THR A 812 -3.99 -39.38 12.16
C THR A 812 -3.43 -38.20 11.35
N ARG A 813 -4.13 -37.76 10.29
CA ARG A 813 -3.75 -36.62 9.45
C ARG A 813 -4.38 -35.31 9.92
N ASP A 814 -3.87 -34.19 9.42
CA ASP A 814 -4.57 -32.90 9.50
C ASP A 814 -5.83 -32.95 8.62
N ARG A 815 -6.99 -32.61 9.18
CA ARG A 815 -8.26 -32.48 8.45
C ARG A 815 -8.13 -31.51 7.28
N ASP A 816 -7.43 -30.41 7.46
CA ASP A 816 -7.40 -29.34 6.46
C ASP A 816 -6.69 -29.82 5.16
N SER A 817 -5.87 -30.88 5.24
CA SER A 817 -5.26 -31.57 4.08
C SER A 817 -6.28 -32.23 3.12
N TYR A 818 -7.53 -32.43 3.54
CA TYR A 818 -8.63 -32.90 2.68
C TYR A 818 -9.40 -31.76 1.99
N PHE A 819 -9.28 -30.53 2.50
CA PHE A 819 -9.97 -29.35 1.98
C PHE A 819 -9.04 -28.40 1.22
N THR A 820 -7.73 -28.54 1.38
CA THR A 820 -6.74 -27.68 0.73
C THR A 820 -6.30 -28.26 -0.62
N LEU A 821 -6.60 -27.52 -1.70
CA LEU A 821 -6.39 -27.92 -3.09
C LEU A 821 -5.64 -26.81 -3.85
N PRO A 822 -5.10 -27.05 -5.06
CA PRO A 822 -4.41 -26.02 -5.85
C PRO A 822 -5.29 -24.82 -6.26
N SER A 823 -6.61 -24.97 -6.20
CA SER A 823 -7.61 -23.94 -6.48
C SER A 823 -8.88 -24.20 -5.67
N LEU A 824 -9.78 -23.20 -5.61
CA LEU A 824 -11.15 -23.41 -5.16
C LEU A 824 -11.84 -24.43 -6.09
N ALA A 825 -12.52 -25.42 -5.52
CA ALA A 825 -13.30 -26.42 -6.25
C ALA A 825 -14.69 -25.88 -6.60
N GLU A 826 -15.24 -26.29 -7.75
CA GLU A 826 -16.62 -25.93 -8.14
C GLU A 826 -17.66 -26.61 -7.24
N GLU A 827 -17.37 -27.85 -6.81
CA GLU A 827 -18.15 -28.63 -5.85
C GLU A 827 -17.28 -29.66 -5.13
N MET A 828 -17.79 -30.16 -3.99
CA MET A 828 -17.20 -31.22 -3.18
C MET A 828 -18.29 -32.19 -2.72
N ALA A 829 -17.97 -33.49 -2.66
CA ALA A 829 -18.83 -34.52 -2.10
C ALA A 829 -18.32 -34.91 -0.71
N LEU A 830 -19.18 -34.84 0.31
CA LEU A 830 -18.85 -35.12 1.70
C LEU A 830 -19.70 -36.28 2.22
N THR A 831 -19.09 -37.16 3.02
CA THR A 831 -19.81 -38.19 3.76
C THR A 831 -19.64 -37.95 5.25
N PHE A 832 -20.75 -37.89 5.98
CA PHE A 832 -20.80 -37.71 7.43
C PHE A 832 -21.47 -38.89 8.12
N SER A 833 -21.12 -39.18 9.37
CA SER A 833 -21.88 -40.03 10.26
C SER A 833 -22.80 -39.18 11.13
N ARG A 834 -24.11 -39.45 11.04
CA ARG A 834 -25.14 -38.90 11.93
C ARG A 834 -25.78 -40.04 12.70
N GLN A 835 -25.53 -40.10 14.01
CA GLN A 835 -26.06 -41.16 14.89
C GLN A 835 -25.77 -42.59 14.36
N GLY A 836 -24.60 -42.80 13.74
CA GLY A 836 -24.18 -44.08 13.17
C GLY A 836 -24.72 -44.38 11.75
N LYS A 837 -25.46 -43.46 11.13
CA LYS A 837 -25.88 -43.55 9.71
C LYS A 837 -25.03 -42.64 8.83
N GLU A 838 -24.69 -43.11 7.63
CA GLU A 838 -24.03 -42.27 6.64
C GLU A 838 -25.00 -41.28 6.00
N ILE A 839 -24.56 -40.03 5.86
CA ILE A 839 -25.24 -38.92 5.19
C ILE A 839 -24.28 -38.40 4.12
N ASN A 840 -24.71 -38.38 2.86
CA ASN A 840 -23.92 -37.86 1.74
C ASN A 840 -24.44 -36.47 1.34
N VAL A 841 -23.52 -35.52 1.18
CA VAL A 841 -23.81 -34.10 0.93
C VAL A 841 -22.89 -33.58 -0.17
N ASN A 842 -23.46 -33.04 -1.24
CA ASN A 842 -22.71 -32.27 -2.22
C ASN A 842 -22.80 -30.78 -1.87
N ILE A 843 -21.68 -30.08 -1.87
CA ILE A 843 -21.59 -28.66 -1.47
C ILE A 843 -20.64 -27.89 -2.38
N ARG A 844 -20.91 -26.59 -2.58
CA ARG A 844 -19.95 -25.68 -3.22
C ARG A 844 -19.17 -24.92 -2.15
N PRO A 845 -17.85 -25.09 -2.03
CA PRO A 845 -17.06 -24.43 -1.00
C PRO A 845 -16.94 -22.91 -1.24
N GLN A 846 -16.33 -22.23 -0.28
CA GLN A 846 -15.92 -20.83 -0.36
C GLN A 846 -14.44 -20.70 0.06
N PRO A 847 -13.75 -19.58 -0.27
CA PRO A 847 -12.38 -19.36 0.21
C PRO A 847 -12.37 -18.99 1.69
N ALA A 848 -11.23 -19.22 2.37
CA ALA A 848 -11.07 -19.00 3.81
C ALA A 848 -11.43 -17.58 4.29
N ASN A 849 -11.15 -16.55 3.48
CA ASN A 849 -11.50 -15.17 3.84
C ASN A 849 -13.02 -14.95 4.02
N ALA A 850 -13.86 -15.63 3.22
CA ALA A 850 -15.32 -15.53 3.33
C ALA A 850 -15.83 -16.16 4.62
N GLN A 851 -15.24 -17.27 5.07
CA GLN A 851 -15.58 -17.90 6.35
C GLN A 851 -15.19 -17.00 7.54
N ARG A 852 -14.00 -16.38 7.48
CA ARG A 852 -13.55 -15.43 8.51
C ARG A 852 -14.47 -14.22 8.63
N GLU A 853 -14.95 -13.65 7.52
CA GLU A 853 -15.90 -12.54 7.56
C GLU A 853 -17.27 -12.95 8.12
N GLN A 854 -17.75 -14.16 7.82
CA GLN A 854 -19.01 -14.68 8.40
C GLN A 854 -18.91 -14.86 9.92
N LEU A 855 -17.76 -15.29 10.44
CA LEU A 855 -17.51 -15.38 11.89
C LEU A 855 -17.47 -13.99 12.57
N TYR A 856 -17.04 -12.95 11.85
CA TYR A 856 -17.18 -11.56 12.32
C TYR A 856 -18.66 -11.15 12.35
N ASP A 857 -19.42 -11.42 11.29
CA ASP A 857 -20.85 -11.08 11.21
C ASP A 857 -21.67 -11.74 12.32
N GLU A 858 -21.32 -12.99 12.71
CA GLU A 858 -21.93 -13.67 13.86
C GLU A 858 -21.64 -12.95 15.19
N TRP A 859 -20.42 -12.45 15.41
CA TRP A 859 -20.09 -11.65 16.60
C TRP A 859 -20.88 -10.32 16.63
N ILE A 860 -21.00 -9.62 15.50
CA ILE A 860 -21.81 -8.40 15.37
C ILE A 860 -23.28 -8.68 15.70
N LYS A 861 -23.81 -9.78 15.16
CA LYS A 861 -25.20 -10.23 15.41
C LYS A 861 -25.43 -10.63 16.87
N ALA A 862 -24.47 -11.29 17.51
CA ALA A 862 -24.54 -11.64 18.92
C ALA A 862 -24.57 -10.39 19.82
N ASN A 863 -23.76 -9.37 19.51
CA ASN A 863 -23.80 -8.09 20.21
C ASN A 863 -25.14 -7.36 20.03
N ARG A 864 -25.69 -7.33 18.80
CA ARG A 864 -27.04 -6.77 18.57
C ARG A 864 -28.09 -7.47 19.43
N ALA A 865 -28.10 -8.80 19.43
CA ALA A 865 -29.03 -9.59 20.25
C ALA A 865 -28.85 -9.33 21.77
N LYS A 866 -27.62 -9.11 22.24
CA LYS A 866 -27.32 -8.73 23.63
C LYS A 866 -27.86 -7.33 23.96
N VAL A 867 -27.68 -6.35 23.08
CA VAL A 867 -28.24 -5.00 23.24
C VAL A 867 -29.76 -5.03 23.24
N ASP A 868 -30.39 -5.76 22.32
CA ASP A 868 -31.84 -5.91 22.25
C ASP A 868 -32.39 -6.57 23.52
N GLY A 869 -31.79 -7.68 23.97
CA GLY A 869 -32.20 -8.38 25.19
C GLY A 869 -32.04 -7.53 26.46
N MET A 870 -30.90 -6.88 26.65
CA MET A 870 -30.62 -6.09 27.86
C MET A 870 -31.37 -4.75 27.91
N SER A 871 -31.73 -4.17 26.76
CA SER A 871 -32.45 -2.89 26.67
C SER A 871 -33.97 -3.02 26.55
N ASN A 872 -34.51 -4.25 26.44
CA ASN A 872 -35.88 -4.52 25.99
C ASN A 872 -36.17 -3.90 24.60
N ASN A 873 -35.25 -4.10 23.65
CA ASN A 873 -35.29 -3.62 22.26
C ASN A 873 -35.36 -2.08 22.11
N ARG A 874 -34.89 -1.32 23.11
CA ARG A 874 -34.95 0.16 23.13
C ARG A 874 -33.75 0.85 22.49
N ILE A 875 -32.64 0.13 22.24
CA ILE A 875 -31.38 0.71 21.76
C ILE A 875 -31.01 0.14 20.39
N ALA A 876 -30.76 1.01 19.42
CA ALA A 876 -30.24 0.63 18.10
C ALA A 876 -28.75 0.30 18.21
N TYR A 877 -28.31 -0.79 17.59
CA TYR A 877 -26.90 -1.18 17.58
C TYR A 877 -26.40 -1.34 16.15
N SER A 878 -25.36 -0.57 15.80
CA SER A 878 -24.59 -0.72 14.57
C SER A 878 -23.13 -0.86 14.90
N HIS A 879 -22.47 -1.82 14.25
CA HIS A 879 -21.02 -1.98 14.27
C HIS A 879 -20.48 -1.63 12.90
N MET A 880 -19.33 -0.94 12.82
CA MET A 880 -18.62 -0.72 11.56
C MET A 880 -17.26 -1.41 11.64
N LYS A 881 -17.01 -2.39 10.76
CA LYS A 881 -15.75 -3.15 10.71
C LYS A 881 -14.55 -2.29 10.30
N ASN A 882 -14.82 -1.30 9.46
CA ASN A 882 -13.89 -0.30 8.94
C ASN A 882 -14.69 0.98 8.60
N MET A 883 -14.03 2.03 8.15
CA MET A 883 -14.66 3.28 7.72
C MET A 883 -14.67 3.40 6.18
N GLY A 884 -14.95 2.30 5.48
CA GLY A 884 -15.10 2.24 4.03
C GLY A 884 -16.55 2.44 3.57
N GLY A 885 -16.73 2.61 2.26
CA GLY A 885 -18.05 2.87 1.66
C GLY A 885 -19.09 1.76 1.89
N ASP A 886 -18.68 0.49 1.90
CA ASP A 886 -19.58 -0.64 2.15
C ASP A 886 -20.08 -0.66 3.61
N GLU A 887 -19.21 -0.36 4.56
CA GLU A 887 -19.56 -0.25 5.99
C GLU A 887 -20.38 1.03 6.28
N LEU A 888 -20.14 2.13 5.57
CA LEU A 888 -21.05 3.30 5.60
C LEU A 888 -22.44 2.91 5.13
N ASN A 889 -22.56 2.20 4.01
CA ASN A 889 -23.84 1.73 3.51
C ASN A 889 -24.52 0.76 4.48
N ARG A 890 -23.76 -0.15 5.12
CA ARG A 890 -24.27 -1.02 6.19
C ARG A 890 -24.79 -0.23 7.37
N PHE A 891 -24.03 0.75 7.87
CA PHE A 891 -24.43 1.65 8.95
C PHE A 891 -25.73 2.40 8.61
N LEU A 892 -25.82 3.00 7.42
CA LEU A 892 -27.03 3.72 6.98
C LEU A 892 -28.25 2.80 6.87
N LEU A 893 -28.08 1.55 6.40
CA LEU A 893 -29.14 0.54 6.39
C LEU A 893 -29.57 0.13 7.81
N ASP A 894 -28.60 -0.07 8.71
CA ASP A 894 -28.87 -0.40 10.12
C ASP A 894 -29.58 0.74 10.86
N MET A 895 -29.25 2.00 10.55
CA MET A 895 -29.98 3.16 11.05
C MET A 895 -31.39 3.24 10.45
N ALA A 896 -31.55 3.00 9.14
CA ALA A 896 -32.86 2.99 8.49
C ALA A 896 -33.81 1.89 9.04
N GLU A 897 -33.25 0.73 9.40
CA GLU A 897 -33.98 -0.38 10.02
C GLU A 897 -34.39 -0.08 11.47
N GLN A 898 -33.47 0.47 12.27
CA GLN A 898 -33.60 0.52 13.72
C GLN A 898 -33.91 1.91 14.31
N GLU A 899 -33.31 2.98 13.80
CA GLU A 899 -33.23 4.28 14.50
C GLU A 899 -34.63 4.83 14.82
N ASN A 900 -35.50 4.93 13.81
CA ASN A 900 -36.84 5.50 13.95
C ASN A 900 -37.76 4.72 14.94
N ASN A 901 -37.46 3.44 15.21
CA ASN A 901 -38.27 2.57 16.09
C ASN A 901 -37.68 2.38 17.49
N LYS A 902 -36.53 3.02 17.79
CA LYS A 902 -35.78 2.85 19.04
C LYS A 902 -35.42 4.21 19.67
N ASP A 903 -35.19 4.20 20.98
CA ASP A 903 -35.08 5.41 21.81
C ASP A 903 -33.65 5.99 21.87
N ALA A 904 -32.64 5.19 21.54
CA ALA A 904 -31.22 5.53 21.67
C ALA A 904 -30.34 4.71 20.72
N ILE A 905 -29.06 5.08 20.59
CA ILE A 905 -28.12 4.50 19.61
C ILE A 905 -26.79 4.12 20.28
N ILE A 906 -26.27 2.93 19.97
CA ILE A 906 -24.87 2.55 20.13
C ILE A 906 -24.26 2.42 18.74
N LEU A 907 -23.22 3.23 18.47
CA LEU A 907 -22.30 3.01 17.36
C LEU A 907 -21.05 2.33 17.92
N ASP A 908 -20.70 1.17 17.40
CA ASP A 908 -19.55 0.38 17.81
C ASP A 908 -18.44 0.47 16.75
N LEU A 909 -17.33 1.14 17.10
CA LEU A 909 -16.12 1.27 16.29
C LEU A 909 -14.94 0.52 16.93
N ARG A 910 -15.17 -0.36 17.90
CA ARG A 910 -14.13 -1.21 18.46
C ARG A 910 -13.55 -2.09 17.36
N TYR A 911 -12.23 -2.26 17.34
CA TYR A 911 -11.52 -3.03 16.31
C TYR A 911 -11.68 -2.50 14.87
N ASN A 912 -12.21 -1.29 14.68
CA ASN A 912 -12.41 -0.69 13.36
C ASN A 912 -11.07 -0.31 12.72
N THR A 913 -10.84 -0.77 11.48
CA THR A 913 -9.56 -0.63 10.77
C THR A 913 -9.41 0.64 9.92
N GLY A 914 -10.19 1.69 10.14
CA GLY A 914 -10.07 2.98 9.43
C GLY A 914 -10.62 2.98 8.01
N GLY A 915 -10.40 4.09 7.29
CA GLY A 915 -11.02 4.36 5.99
C GLY A 915 -11.06 5.86 5.68
N ASN A 916 -12.21 6.39 5.25
CA ASN A 916 -12.38 7.82 4.91
C ASN A 916 -13.85 8.29 4.85
N VAL A 917 -14.75 7.76 5.68
CA VAL A 917 -16.20 8.09 5.66
C VAL A 917 -16.70 8.80 6.92
N HIS A 918 -15.80 9.23 7.83
CA HIS A 918 -16.15 9.93 9.07
C HIS A 918 -17.16 11.07 8.88
N ASP A 919 -16.99 11.91 7.85
CA ASP A 919 -17.89 13.03 7.55
C ASP A 919 -19.34 12.57 7.32
N GLU A 920 -19.54 11.48 6.59
CA GLU A 920 -20.89 10.97 6.29
C GLU A 920 -21.55 10.37 7.53
N VAL A 921 -20.78 9.68 8.38
CA VAL A 921 -21.23 9.14 9.67
C VAL A 921 -21.60 10.28 10.63
N LEU A 922 -20.71 11.26 10.82
CA LEU A 922 -20.93 12.41 11.69
C LEU A 922 -22.09 13.28 11.19
N ARG A 923 -22.22 13.47 9.87
CA ARG A 923 -23.34 14.18 9.24
C ARG A 923 -24.68 13.48 9.47
N PHE A 924 -24.72 12.16 9.44
CA PHE A 924 -25.92 11.41 9.80
C PHE A 924 -26.25 11.59 11.28
N LEU A 925 -25.29 11.28 12.18
CA LEU A 925 -25.49 11.33 13.63
C LEU A 925 -25.86 12.73 14.14
N SER A 926 -25.49 13.80 13.44
CA SER A 926 -25.78 15.20 13.82
C SER A 926 -27.21 15.67 13.51
N GLN A 927 -28.03 14.88 12.81
CA GLN A 927 -29.36 15.31 12.37
C GLN A 927 -30.35 15.49 13.54
N ARG A 928 -31.00 16.66 13.59
CA ARG A 928 -31.96 17.06 14.62
C ARG A 928 -33.34 17.39 14.01
N PRO A 929 -34.45 17.14 14.73
CA PRO A 929 -35.77 17.59 14.31
C PRO A 929 -35.94 19.08 14.64
N TYR A 930 -36.47 19.85 13.71
CA TYR A 930 -36.71 21.30 13.87
C TYR A 930 -38.16 21.73 13.62
N LEU A 931 -38.99 20.83 13.08
CA LEU A 931 -40.43 21.03 12.82
C LEU A 931 -41.19 19.70 13.02
N GLN A 932 -42.52 19.79 13.04
CA GLN A 932 -43.42 18.63 12.96
C GLN A 932 -44.34 18.74 11.75
N TRP A 933 -44.65 17.60 11.12
CA TRP A 933 -45.63 17.45 10.06
C TRP A 933 -46.89 16.77 10.59
N GLN A 934 -48.05 17.14 10.05
CA GLN A 934 -49.33 16.53 10.35
C GLN A 934 -50.17 16.49 9.07
N TYR A 935 -50.45 15.28 8.55
CA TYR A 935 -51.56 15.13 7.61
C TYR A 935 -52.87 15.42 8.34
N ARG A 936 -53.89 15.95 7.65
CA ARG A 936 -55.19 16.28 8.23
C ARG A 936 -55.71 15.13 9.10
N ASP A 937 -56.02 15.44 10.36
CA ASP A 937 -56.53 14.52 11.39
C ASP A 937 -55.59 13.33 11.74
N GLY A 938 -54.37 13.28 11.20
CA GLY A 938 -53.32 12.31 11.51
C GLY A 938 -52.49 12.66 12.75
N LYS A 939 -51.59 11.74 13.16
CA LYS A 939 -50.60 12.00 14.20
C LYS A 939 -49.54 13.01 13.72
N ARG A 940 -49.01 13.82 14.64
CA ARG A 940 -47.81 14.62 14.38
C ARG A 940 -46.58 13.73 14.33
N ALA A 941 -45.75 13.92 13.30
CA ALA A 941 -44.46 13.27 13.12
C ALA A 941 -43.36 14.36 13.05
N PRO A 942 -42.09 14.07 13.39
CA PRO A 942 -40.99 14.99 13.11
C PRO A 942 -40.86 15.25 11.60
N GLN A 943 -40.33 16.43 11.24
CA GLN A 943 -40.08 16.79 9.84
C GLN A 943 -39.02 15.88 9.19
N SER A 944 -37.97 15.51 9.92
CA SER A 944 -36.99 14.53 9.48
C SER A 944 -37.40 13.15 10.00
N ASN A 945 -37.37 12.15 9.11
CA ASN A 945 -37.56 10.74 9.47
C ASN A 945 -36.35 10.15 10.22
N PHE A 946 -35.20 10.84 10.18
CA PHE A 946 -33.99 10.49 10.93
C PHE A 946 -33.61 11.64 11.85
N ALA A 947 -33.49 11.35 13.14
CA ALA A 947 -33.24 12.36 14.18
C ALA A 947 -32.28 11.87 15.29
N PRO A 948 -31.15 11.22 14.96
CA PRO A 948 -30.24 10.62 15.95
C PRO A 948 -29.77 11.59 17.04
N ALA A 949 -29.46 12.85 16.72
CA ALA A 949 -29.01 13.83 17.71
C ALA A 949 -30.11 14.35 18.66
N ALA A 950 -31.36 13.87 18.54
CA ALA A 950 -32.41 14.05 19.55
C ALA A 950 -32.52 12.88 20.53
N LYS A 951 -31.68 11.85 20.39
CA LYS A 951 -31.65 10.64 21.22
C LYS A 951 -30.29 10.52 21.95
N PRO A 952 -30.20 9.78 23.06
CA PRO A 952 -28.91 9.41 23.63
C PRO A 952 -28.10 8.57 22.64
N ILE A 953 -26.84 8.98 22.40
CA ILE A 953 -25.88 8.23 21.59
C ILE A 953 -24.68 7.86 22.45
N VAL A 954 -24.24 6.60 22.36
CA VAL A 954 -22.93 6.18 22.86
C VAL A 954 -22.08 5.71 21.68
N LEU A 955 -20.82 6.16 21.67
CA LEU A 955 -19.79 5.66 20.79
C LEU A 955 -18.89 4.69 21.57
N LEU A 956 -18.73 3.46 21.10
CA LEU A 956 -17.77 2.50 21.62
C LEU A 956 -16.48 2.56 20.80
N ILE A 957 -15.35 2.71 21.48
CA ILE A 957 -13.99 2.67 20.91
C ILE A 957 -13.11 1.74 21.74
N ASN A 958 -12.01 1.26 21.17
CA ASN A 958 -11.01 0.53 21.94
C ASN A 958 -9.60 0.77 21.37
N GLU A 959 -8.62 0.10 21.97
CA GLU A 959 -7.21 0.20 21.64
C GLU A 959 -6.87 -0.27 20.21
N GLN A 960 -7.85 -0.86 19.50
CA GLN A 960 -7.75 -1.27 18.09
C GLN A 960 -8.61 -0.44 17.14
N SER A 961 -9.36 0.57 17.63
CA SER A 961 -10.00 1.60 16.81
C SER A 961 -8.91 2.52 16.25
N LEU A 962 -8.79 2.61 14.92
CA LEU A 962 -7.66 3.27 14.27
C LEU A 962 -8.03 4.14 13.07
N SER A 963 -7.16 5.10 12.74
CA SER A 963 -7.28 5.97 11.58
C SER A 963 -8.63 6.69 11.57
N ASP A 964 -9.42 6.57 10.51
CA ASP A 964 -10.69 7.28 10.35
C ASP A 964 -11.73 7.01 11.47
N ALA A 965 -11.56 5.94 12.25
CA ALA A 965 -12.34 5.72 13.48
C ALA A 965 -11.95 6.72 14.59
N GLU A 966 -10.67 7.11 14.65
CA GLU A 966 -10.14 8.15 15.56
C GLU A 966 -10.63 9.53 15.12
N MET A 967 -10.67 9.81 13.80
CA MET A 967 -11.35 11.00 13.24
C MET A 967 -12.81 11.07 13.69
N THR A 968 -13.53 9.95 13.56
CA THR A 968 -14.94 9.86 13.94
C THR A 968 -15.10 10.08 15.44
N ALA A 969 -14.23 9.51 16.28
CA ALA A 969 -14.28 9.70 17.73
C ALA A 969 -13.96 11.14 18.15
N ALA A 970 -12.93 11.76 17.57
CA ALA A 970 -12.58 13.16 17.81
C ALA A 970 -13.72 14.11 17.37
N GLY A 971 -14.26 13.89 16.16
CA GLY A 971 -15.39 14.66 15.62
C GLY A 971 -16.67 14.49 16.44
N PHE A 972 -16.99 13.26 16.88
CA PHE A 972 -18.14 12.97 17.74
C PHE A 972 -18.07 13.72 19.08
N LYS A 973 -16.87 13.80 19.67
CA LYS A 973 -16.59 14.57 20.89
C LYS A 973 -16.69 16.08 20.65
N ALA A 974 -16.09 16.58 19.57
CA ALA A 974 -16.12 18.00 19.21
C ALA A 974 -17.54 18.52 18.91
N LEU A 975 -18.35 17.71 18.22
CA LEU A 975 -19.75 17.98 17.89
C LEU A 975 -20.72 17.72 19.07
N LYS A 976 -20.22 17.19 20.19
CA LYS A 976 -20.99 16.89 21.42
C LYS A 976 -22.19 15.98 21.16
N LEU A 977 -21.99 14.92 20.37
CA LEU A 977 -23.07 14.02 19.93
C LEU A 977 -23.49 13.00 20.99
N GLY A 978 -22.65 12.72 21.98
CA GLY A 978 -22.93 11.75 23.04
C GLY A 978 -21.74 11.46 23.93
N LYS A 979 -21.74 10.30 24.60
CA LYS A 979 -20.62 9.82 25.44
C LYS A 979 -19.76 8.81 24.67
N ILE A 980 -18.44 8.88 24.84
CA ILE A 980 -17.50 7.88 24.34
C ILE A 980 -17.13 6.93 25.48
N ILE A 981 -17.21 5.60 25.24
CA ILE A 981 -16.94 4.57 26.25
C ILE A 981 -15.96 3.53 25.68
N GLY A 982 -15.00 3.08 26.49
CA GLY A 982 -14.05 2.03 26.13
C GLY A 982 -12.63 2.35 26.59
N THR A 983 -11.63 2.26 25.71
CA THR A 983 -10.24 2.67 26.01
C THR A 983 -9.81 3.81 25.09
N GLU A 984 -8.61 4.35 25.31
CA GLU A 984 -7.96 5.19 24.29
C GLU A 984 -7.79 4.40 22.97
N THR A 985 -7.85 5.11 21.85
CA THR A 985 -7.66 4.57 20.50
C THR A 985 -6.19 4.23 20.18
N TYR A 986 -5.95 3.68 18.99
CA TYR A 986 -4.65 3.08 18.64
C TYR A 986 -3.51 4.10 18.45
N ARG A 987 -3.78 5.37 18.10
CA ARG A 987 -2.77 6.34 17.61
C ARG A 987 -2.19 5.94 16.26
N TRP A 988 -3.05 5.95 15.23
CA TRP A 988 -2.70 5.58 13.87
C TRP A 988 -3.52 6.40 12.84
N ILE A 989 -3.27 7.71 12.70
CA ILE A 989 -4.16 8.64 11.96
C ILE A 989 -3.44 9.73 11.14
N ILE A 990 -2.23 9.49 10.64
CA ILE A 990 -1.70 10.31 9.54
C ILE A 990 -2.36 9.86 8.24
N PHE A 991 -3.14 10.74 7.59
CA PHE A 991 -3.70 10.45 6.28
C PHE A 991 -2.58 10.25 5.24
N THR A 992 -2.82 9.33 4.31
CA THR A 992 -1.72 8.61 3.67
C THR A 992 -2.03 8.22 2.22
N SER A 993 -1.01 8.28 1.37
CA SER A 993 -1.03 7.78 0.00
C SER A 993 0.05 6.71 -0.20
N ALA A 994 0.42 6.41 -1.44
CA ALA A 994 1.55 5.55 -1.77
C ALA A 994 2.26 6.00 -3.06
N LYS A 995 3.56 5.71 -3.17
CA LYS A 995 4.35 5.92 -4.39
C LYS A 995 4.90 4.57 -4.89
N GLY A 996 4.80 4.36 -6.20
CA GLY A 996 5.27 3.16 -6.89
C GLY A 996 6.68 3.32 -7.47
N LEU A 997 7.51 2.30 -7.30
CA LEU A 997 8.92 2.25 -7.68
C LEU A 997 9.13 1.62 -9.07
N VAL A 998 10.39 1.59 -9.52
CA VAL A 998 10.80 1.19 -10.89
C VAL A 998 10.33 -0.21 -11.33
N ASP A 999 10.12 -1.12 -10.39
CA ASP A 999 9.76 -2.52 -10.62
C ASP A 999 8.31 -2.88 -10.26
N GLY A 1000 7.51 -1.91 -9.79
CA GLY A 1000 6.16 -2.13 -9.28
C GLY A 1000 6.05 -2.29 -7.75
N SER A 1001 7.17 -2.31 -7.03
CA SER A 1001 7.16 -2.19 -5.56
C SER A 1001 6.57 -0.84 -5.13
N MET A 1002 6.15 -0.71 -3.86
CA MET A 1002 5.53 0.52 -3.35
C MET A 1002 5.91 0.80 -1.90
N TYR A 1003 5.96 2.07 -1.54
CA TYR A 1003 5.99 2.54 -0.16
C TYR A 1003 4.80 3.44 0.13
N ARG A 1004 4.32 3.41 1.37
CA ARG A 1004 3.28 4.33 1.86
C ARG A 1004 3.87 5.71 2.16
N VAL A 1005 3.06 6.75 1.99
CA VAL A 1005 3.43 8.16 2.18
C VAL A 1005 2.40 8.83 3.10
N PRO A 1006 2.60 8.82 4.43
CA PRO A 1006 1.79 9.57 5.38
C PRO A 1006 2.18 11.06 5.33
N ALA A 1007 1.30 11.88 4.77
CA ALA A 1007 1.60 13.25 4.34
C ALA A 1007 0.71 14.32 4.98
N TRP A 1008 -0.44 13.94 5.53
CA TRP A 1008 -1.41 14.88 6.10
C TRP A 1008 -1.73 14.50 7.54
N GLY A 1009 -1.20 15.28 8.50
CA GLY A 1009 -1.50 15.10 9.92
C GLY A 1009 -2.92 15.52 10.28
N CYS A 1010 -3.48 14.90 11.31
CA CYS A 1010 -4.75 15.33 11.90
C CYS A 1010 -4.53 16.00 13.25
N TYR A 1011 -5.10 17.19 13.40
CA TYR A 1011 -5.02 17.98 14.61
C TYR A 1011 -6.41 18.27 15.15
N THR A 1012 -6.54 18.21 16.47
CA THR A 1012 -7.71 18.71 17.21
C THR A 1012 -7.84 20.23 17.06
N LEU A 1013 -9.02 20.79 17.38
CA LEU A 1013 -9.27 22.24 17.28
C LEU A 1013 -8.39 23.09 18.22
N ASP A 1014 -7.84 22.50 19.27
CA ASP A 1014 -6.85 23.10 20.18
C ASP A 1014 -5.39 22.76 19.80
N GLY A 1015 -5.17 22.08 18.67
CA GLY A 1015 -3.85 21.90 18.04
C GLY A 1015 -3.06 20.65 18.47
N GLN A 1016 -3.66 19.74 19.25
CA GLN A 1016 -3.02 18.45 19.57
C GLN A 1016 -3.04 17.51 18.37
N ASP A 1017 -1.89 16.92 18.05
CA ASP A 1017 -1.71 15.91 17.00
C ASP A 1017 -2.28 14.54 17.44
N LEU A 1018 -3.30 14.05 16.73
CA LEU A 1018 -3.95 12.78 17.06
C LEU A 1018 -3.05 11.56 16.80
N GLU A 1019 -2.02 11.67 15.95
CA GLU A 1019 -1.01 10.61 15.80
C GLU A 1019 -0.21 10.39 17.09
N LEU A 1020 -0.07 11.44 17.91
CA LEU A 1020 0.67 11.41 19.16
C LEU A 1020 -0.23 11.21 20.38
N THR A 1021 -1.50 11.63 20.35
CA THR A 1021 -2.41 11.57 21.50
C THR A 1021 -3.50 10.50 21.42
N GLY A 1022 -3.96 10.14 20.21
CA GLY A 1022 -5.18 9.35 20.02
C GLY A 1022 -6.42 10.07 20.59
N VAL A 1023 -7.48 9.30 20.86
CA VAL A 1023 -8.73 9.80 21.45
C VAL A 1023 -9.05 9.03 22.72
N SER A 1024 -9.04 9.71 23.87
CA SER A 1024 -9.45 9.13 25.15
C SER A 1024 -10.98 9.12 25.32
N PRO A 1025 -11.57 8.04 25.86
CA PRO A 1025 -12.99 7.92 26.12
C PRO A 1025 -13.41 8.81 27.31
N ASP A 1026 -14.69 9.13 27.40
CA ASP A 1026 -15.25 9.83 28.56
C ASP A 1026 -15.47 8.88 29.76
N ILE A 1027 -15.65 7.58 29.49
CA ILE A 1027 -15.72 6.52 30.50
C ILE A 1027 -14.77 5.40 30.10
N TYR A 1028 -13.69 5.24 30.87
CA TYR A 1028 -12.74 4.15 30.66
C TYR A 1028 -13.29 2.81 31.14
N VAL A 1029 -13.32 1.82 30.25
CA VAL A 1029 -13.60 0.40 30.50
C VAL A 1029 -12.76 -0.41 29.52
N LYS A 1030 -11.87 -1.30 29.99
CA LYS A 1030 -11.15 -2.25 29.13
C LYS A 1030 -11.91 -3.58 29.07
N ASN A 1031 -12.05 -4.17 27.87
CA ASN A 1031 -12.48 -5.55 27.71
C ASN A 1031 -11.20 -6.42 27.75
N THR A 1032 -11.00 -7.21 28.79
CA THR A 1032 -9.74 -7.93 29.03
C THR A 1032 -9.67 -9.28 28.29
N PHE A 1033 -8.50 -9.91 28.30
CA PHE A 1033 -8.36 -11.31 27.86
C PHE A 1033 -9.30 -12.25 28.63
N VAL A 1034 -9.45 -12.05 29.95
CA VAL A 1034 -10.31 -12.89 30.80
C VAL A 1034 -11.79 -12.68 30.45
N ASP A 1035 -12.22 -11.44 30.21
CA ASP A 1035 -13.59 -11.15 29.76
C ASP A 1035 -13.91 -11.86 28.44
N ARG A 1036 -13.02 -11.77 27.44
CA ARG A 1036 -13.16 -12.46 26.15
C ARG A 1036 -13.16 -13.99 26.30
N LEU A 1037 -12.35 -14.53 27.21
CA LEU A 1037 -12.30 -15.97 27.49
C LEU A 1037 -13.59 -16.48 28.18
N GLU A 1038 -14.23 -15.64 28.98
CA GLU A 1038 -15.48 -15.94 29.70
C GLU A 1038 -16.76 -15.52 28.94
N GLY A 1039 -16.63 -14.96 27.72
CA GLY A 1039 -17.77 -14.51 26.90
C GLY A 1039 -18.44 -13.23 27.42
N LYS A 1040 -17.75 -12.42 28.21
CA LYS A 1040 -18.22 -11.14 28.77
C LYS A 1040 -17.88 -9.97 27.85
N ASP A 1041 -18.65 -8.89 27.94
CA ASP A 1041 -18.32 -7.63 27.28
C ASP A 1041 -18.67 -6.45 28.19
N PRO A 1042 -17.79 -6.07 29.15
CA PRO A 1042 -18.06 -5.01 30.10
C PRO A 1042 -18.19 -3.63 29.44
N GLN A 1043 -17.60 -3.41 28.26
CA GLN A 1043 -17.72 -2.15 27.53
C GLN A 1043 -19.13 -1.99 26.95
N LEU A 1044 -19.65 -3.02 26.26
CA LEU A 1044 -21.00 -3.00 25.71
C LEU A 1044 -22.06 -2.95 26.83
N GLU A 1045 -21.85 -3.72 27.90
CA GLU A 1045 -22.72 -3.69 29.09
C GLU A 1045 -22.75 -2.30 29.72
N LYS A 1046 -21.60 -1.61 29.82
CA LYS A 1046 -21.53 -0.23 30.31
C LYS A 1046 -22.26 0.75 29.40
N ALA A 1047 -22.13 0.63 28.08
CA ALA A 1047 -22.85 1.48 27.12
C ALA A 1047 -24.37 1.36 27.28
N ILE A 1048 -24.88 0.11 27.38
CA ILE A 1048 -26.30 -0.16 27.64
C ILE A 1048 -26.72 0.46 28.98
N GLN A 1049 -25.93 0.30 30.04
CA GLN A 1049 -26.23 0.87 31.36
C GLN A 1049 -26.28 2.40 31.36
N GLU A 1050 -25.37 3.10 30.66
CA GLU A 1050 -25.37 4.56 30.62
C GLU A 1050 -26.55 5.10 29.79
N ILE A 1051 -26.86 4.49 28.65
CA ILE A 1051 -28.06 4.86 27.87
C ILE A 1051 -29.34 4.63 28.69
N LEU A 1052 -29.46 3.51 29.40
CA LEU A 1052 -30.62 3.23 30.26
C LEU A 1052 -30.73 4.15 31.50
N LYS A 1053 -29.71 4.96 31.80
CA LYS A 1053 -29.82 6.09 32.73
C LYS A 1053 -30.30 7.35 32.02
N ASP A 1054 -29.77 7.65 30.84
CA ASP A 1054 -30.14 8.82 30.04
C ASP A 1054 -31.58 8.74 29.47
N LEU A 1055 -32.17 7.53 29.47
CA LEU A 1055 -33.57 7.24 29.09
C LEU A 1055 -34.57 7.20 30.27
N LYS A 1056 -34.18 7.66 31.47
CA LYS A 1056 -35.04 7.77 32.68
C LYS A 1056 -35.31 9.22 33.04
#